data_AF-A0A078B809-F1
#
_entry.id   AF-A0A078B809-F1
#
_cell.length_a   1.000
_cell.length_b   1.000
_cell.length_c   1.000
_cell.angle_alpha   90.00
_cell.angle_beta   90.00
_cell.angle_gamma   90.00
#
_symmetry.space_group_name_H-M   'P 1'
#
loop_
_entity.id
_entity.type
_entity.pdbx_description
1 polymer ?
#
loop_
_entity_poly.entity_id
_entity_poly.type
_entity_poly.pdbx_seq_one_letter_code
_entity_poly.pdbx_strand_id
1 'polypeptide(L)'
;MKLLDPLWCYKITTQIPYIQLGFIIVITYHLVSDEFELENRQSAIAWLFLAHIFSFTVEFIRHMCYKCCKINNRFISFTFNFLHSAAYSGAIFYAQLKILEPGKSSLLNPEALSKDQNALLWLQMEIVYYYLYVGLAIVFLFLQSVFNLKIQVYDVKFVRKTDDVILKEKKQSPEATQPFLKDQNQNDKIQQRIDQKNKEWEDSYNNIRSHKKQNQDFLIIIIPQLQTFFIHGINLFFTIIFISLYDENSGEDNKPFQTQCIYIIVLSFILQLYTIFDQFNSQDFGQLTKIIIFIFDLIAPILLCTFIILAESSERIAKYCAYNYLSFIIGKWVFYLFHQIAKRIKNLQKSNEPEDEYIEKNKMKKQRLNPPYMNKVDVEVDMYSIAYLSIFELESNDDDSENQSQNKTPLLSGQNSQQQQQDKNQQNALTSSNDQEQLQQNQKQEQLQLNQNNQNSEDQKVNQQQNKRQEDVDIIPNNEVEAAKNFSTCVFIFCIQLILVSLVFMEFFSTDQVDSLTYEVLLTRLLLAILLHMQLEREIRQSITMLNYARLKVKSGQKRNALITVSVMQFFSAFGTEHVNILLICTQYSVKDVIMNFIALGVIAEIDNIYARTLQNNSIKKKIEDPDYIPLNLEHTPTLGPHKWYFPARVWHWIVMTFYQCYYYYFMPYTALLVSYIMSKNQSI
;
A
#
# COMPACT_ATOMS: atom_id res chain seq x y z
N MET A 1 5.37 -8.03 12.69
CA MET A 1 4.62 -8.30 11.44
C MET A 1 4.95 -7.31 10.32
N LYS A 2 5.28 -6.02 10.60
CA LYS A 2 5.80 -5.03 9.63
C LYS A 2 7.15 -5.41 8.99
N LEU A 3 7.86 -6.39 9.55
CA LEU A 3 9.22 -6.77 9.16
C LEU A 3 9.33 -7.34 7.73
N LEU A 4 8.19 -7.66 7.10
CA LEU A 4 8.11 -8.22 5.76
C LEU A 4 7.62 -7.23 4.71
N ASP A 5 7.24 -6.01 5.11
CA ASP A 5 6.67 -4.96 4.24
C ASP A 5 7.55 -4.60 3.03
N PRO A 6 8.89 -4.69 3.13
CA PRO A 6 9.76 -4.55 1.97
C PRO A 6 9.72 -5.74 1.00
N LEU A 7 9.52 -6.97 1.47
CA LEU A 7 9.50 -8.19 0.63
C LEU A 7 8.28 -8.27 -0.30
N TRP A 8 7.34 -7.34 -0.17
CA TRP A 8 6.11 -7.33 -0.99
C TRP A 8 6.37 -7.01 -2.46
N CYS A 9 7.48 -6.35 -2.78
CA CYS A 9 7.94 -6.21 -4.16
C CYS A 9 8.09 -7.58 -4.85
N TYR A 10 8.76 -8.54 -4.20
CA TYR A 10 8.90 -9.91 -4.74
C TYR A 10 7.58 -10.64 -4.77
N LYS A 11 6.71 -10.38 -3.80
CA LYS A 11 5.38 -10.95 -3.77
C LYS A 11 4.61 -10.63 -5.06
N ILE A 12 4.72 -9.40 -5.57
CA ILE A 12 4.08 -9.02 -6.82
C ILE A 12 4.48 -9.94 -7.99
N THR A 13 5.78 -10.27 -8.10
CA THR A 13 6.30 -11.11 -9.19
C THR A 13 6.04 -12.59 -8.97
N THR A 14 6.15 -13.07 -7.73
CA THR A 14 5.98 -14.49 -7.37
C THR A 14 4.53 -14.94 -7.34
N GLN A 15 3.59 -14.04 -7.02
CA GLN A 15 2.18 -14.38 -6.85
C GLN A 15 1.40 -14.52 -8.15
N ILE A 16 2.08 -14.49 -9.29
CA ILE A 16 1.44 -14.68 -10.58
C ILE A 16 1.68 -16.12 -11.04
N PRO A 17 0.83 -17.08 -10.64
CA PRO A 17 1.12 -18.51 -10.77
C PRO A 17 1.32 -18.94 -12.22
N TYR A 18 0.64 -18.31 -13.18
CA TYR A 18 0.82 -18.64 -14.60
C TYR A 18 2.17 -18.17 -15.16
N ILE A 19 2.74 -17.08 -14.64
CA ILE A 19 4.10 -16.65 -15.01
C ILE A 19 5.11 -17.65 -14.47
N GLN A 20 4.96 -18.01 -13.19
CA GLN A 20 5.82 -19.03 -12.56
C GLN A 20 5.77 -20.35 -13.34
N LEU A 21 4.57 -20.79 -13.74
CA LEU A 21 4.39 -21.96 -14.58
C LEU A 21 5.02 -21.82 -15.97
N GLY A 22 4.92 -20.65 -16.60
CA GLY A 22 5.56 -20.42 -17.89
C GLY A 22 7.08 -20.50 -17.82
N PHE A 23 7.71 -19.96 -16.77
CA PHE A 23 9.15 -20.12 -16.55
C PHE A 23 9.54 -21.59 -16.32
N ILE A 24 8.74 -22.34 -15.54
CA ILE A 24 8.95 -23.79 -15.37
C ILE A 24 8.95 -24.49 -16.74
N ILE A 25 7.98 -24.20 -17.60
CA ILE A 25 7.86 -24.80 -18.93
C ILE A 25 9.07 -24.45 -19.81
N VAL A 26 9.48 -23.19 -19.86
CA VAL A 26 10.65 -22.75 -20.65
C VAL A 26 11.94 -23.38 -20.17
N ILE A 27 12.21 -23.33 -18.86
CA ILE A 27 13.46 -23.89 -18.32
C ILE A 27 13.49 -25.40 -18.57
N THR A 28 12.37 -26.10 -18.37
CA THR A 28 12.26 -27.53 -18.68
C THR A 28 12.54 -27.79 -20.16
N TYR A 29 12.00 -26.99 -21.06
CA TYR A 29 12.25 -27.12 -22.50
C TYR A 29 13.73 -26.97 -22.85
N HIS A 30 14.41 -25.96 -22.30
CA HIS A 30 15.84 -25.75 -22.57
C HIS A 30 16.73 -26.84 -21.95
N LEU A 31 16.36 -27.35 -20.76
CA LEU A 31 17.05 -28.49 -20.14
C LEU A 31 16.90 -29.76 -20.97
N VAL A 32 15.69 -30.03 -21.49
CA VAL A 32 15.43 -31.20 -22.37
C VAL A 32 16.12 -31.06 -23.73
N SER A 33 16.26 -29.82 -24.21
CA SER A 33 16.94 -29.51 -25.48
C SER A 33 18.47 -29.48 -25.37
N ASP A 34 19.02 -29.80 -24.19
CA ASP A 34 20.47 -29.75 -23.89
C ASP A 34 21.10 -28.37 -24.20
N GLU A 35 20.32 -27.30 -24.06
CA GLU A 35 20.83 -25.93 -24.22
C GLU A 35 21.57 -25.44 -22.95
N PHE A 36 21.33 -26.10 -21.81
CA PHE A 36 21.97 -25.86 -20.51
C PHE A 36 22.59 -27.16 -19.97
N GLU A 37 23.80 -27.07 -19.41
CA GLU A 37 24.39 -28.13 -18.58
C GLU A 37 24.11 -27.89 -17.08
N LEU A 38 24.34 -28.89 -16.22
CA LEU A 38 24.31 -28.83 -14.73
C LEU A 38 25.37 -27.97 -14.04
N GLU A 39 26.39 -27.49 -14.75
CA GLU A 39 27.67 -27.11 -14.13
C GLU A 39 27.89 -25.57 -14.11
N ASN A 40 28.65 -25.08 -13.13
CA ASN A 40 29.03 -23.66 -13.02
C ASN A 40 27.85 -22.65 -12.95
N ARG A 41 27.77 -21.65 -13.84
CA ARG A 41 26.70 -20.61 -13.84
C ARG A 41 25.30 -21.22 -13.92
N GLN A 42 25.19 -22.43 -14.47
CA GLN A 42 23.92 -23.12 -14.63
C GLN A 42 23.32 -23.63 -13.31
N SER A 43 24.11 -23.69 -12.23
CA SER A 43 23.57 -23.88 -10.88
C SER A 43 22.57 -22.78 -10.49
N ALA A 44 22.75 -21.54 -10.98
CA ALA A 44 21.77 -20.48 -10.74
C ALA A 44 20.45 -20.71 -11.47
N ILE A 45 20.51 -21.28 -12.69
CA ILE A 45 19.31 -21.68 -13.44
C ILE A 45 18.56 -22.77 -12.66
N ALA A 46 19.28 -23.74 -12.09
CA ALA A 46 18.66 -24.78 -11.26
C ALA A 46 17.98 -24.20 -10.01
N TRP A 47 18.62 -23.25 -9.31
CA TRP A 47 18.02 -22.58 -8.15
C TRP A 47 16.79 -21.75 -8.53
N LEU A 48 16.83 -21.01 -9.64
CA LEU A 48 15.68 -20.29 -10.17
C LEU A 48 14.54 -21.24 -10.53
N PHE A 49 14.85 -22.35 -11.21
CA PHE A 49 13.88 -23.37 -11.56
C PHE A 49 13.17 -23.93 -10.33
N LEU A 50 13.95 -24.31 -9.30
CA LEU A 50 13.40 -24.77 -8.02
C LEU A 50 12.56 -23.68 -7.34
N ALA A 51 12.98 -22.42 -7.39
CA ALA A 51 12.22 -21.31 -6.82
C ALA A 51 10.89 -21.07 -7.55
N HIS A 52 10.84 -21.22 -8.87
CA HIS A 52 9.59 -21.14 -9.65
C HIS A 52 8.67 -22.32 -9.32
N ILE A 53 9.18 -23.56 -9.27
CA ILE A 53 8.41 -24.75 -8.88
C ILE A 53 7.83 -24.56 -7.48
N PHE A 54 8.65 -24.11 -6.53
CA PHE A 54 8.24 -23.85 -5.16
C PHE A 54 7.15 -22.78 -5.10
N SER A 55 7.35 -21.64 -5.76
CA SER A 55 6.40 -20.52 -5.79
C SER A 55 5.07 -20.92 -6.42
N PHE A 56 5.10 -21.61 -7.57
CA PHE A 56 3.91 -22.13 -8.22
C PHE A 56 3.15 -23.11 -7.32
N THR A 57 3.86 -24.06 -6.71
CA THR A 57 3.26 -25.10 -5.85
C THR A 57 2.59 -24.47 -4.62
N VAL A 58 3.27 -23.56 -3.94
CA VAL A 58 2.72 -22.86 -2.77
C VAL A 58 1.48 -22.05 -3.14
N GLU A 59 1.52 -21.30 -4.24
CA GLU A 59 0.38 -20.50 -4.71
C GLU A 59 -0.79 -21.37 -5.19
N PHE A 60 -0.50 -22.48 -5.86
CA PHE A 60 -1.49 -23.47 -6.26
C PHE A 60 -2.18 -24.08 -5.03
N ILE A 61 -1.41 -24.55 -4.04
CA ILE A 61 -1.94 -25.09 -2.78
C ILE A 61 -2.78 -24.03 -2.08
N ARG A 62 -2.30 -22.79 -1.98
CA ARG A 62 -3.04 -21.67 -1.37
C ARG A 62 -4.39 -21.45 -2.03
N HIS A 63 -4.42 -21.40 -3.37
CA HIS A 63 -5.65 -21.23 -4.15
C HIS A 63 -6.62 -22.40 -3.96
N MET A 64 -6.09 -23.64 -3.97
CA MET A 64 -6.89 -24.85 -3.75
C MET A 64 -7.42 -24.94 -2.32
N CYS A 65 -6.61 -24.67 -1.30
CA CYS A 65 -7.06 -24.64 0.10
C CYS A 65 -8.13 -23.57 0.35
N TYR A 66 -7.98 -22.39 -0.26
CA TYR A 66 -8.98 -21.32 -0.17
C TYR A 66 -10.31 -21.72 -0.82
N LYS A 67 -10.27 -22.35 -2.00
CA LYS A 67 -11.48 -22.73 -2.75
C LYS A 67 -12.15 -24.01 -2.23
N CYS A 68 -11.38 -25.03 -1.87
CA CYS A 68 -11.87 -26.37 -1.53
C CYS A 68 -12.02 -26.60 -0.03
N CYS A 69 -11.12 -26.07 0.80
CA CYS A 69 -11.07 -26.43 2.22
C CYS A 69 -11.61 -25.35 3.16
N LYS A 70 -11.92 -24.15 2.64
CA LYS A 70 -12.26 -22.94 3.44
C LYS A 70 -11.24 -22.63 4.54
N ILE A 71 -10.02 -23.15 4.47
CA ILE A 71 -8.97 -22.92 5.47
C ILE A 71 -8.46 -21.50 5.25
N ASN A 72 -9.02 -20.56 6.00
CA ASN A 72 -8.54 -19.18 6.04
C ASN A 72 -7.60 -18.97 7.23
N ASN A 73 -6.60 -19.83 7.36
CA ASN A 73 -5.59 -19.66 8.40
C ASN A 73 -4.60 -18.58 7.95
N ARG A 74 -4.72 -17.39 8.57
CA ARG A 74 -3.86 -16.23 8.30
C ARG A 74 -2.39 -16.54 8.51
N PHE A 75 -2.06 -17.33 9.53
CA PHE A 75 -0.68 -17.69 9.84
C PHE A 75 -0.07 -18.52 8.70
N ILE A 76 -0.78 -19.54 8.23
CA ILE A 76 -0.33 -20.39 7.11
C ILE A 76 -0.15 -19.56 5.84
N SER A 77 -1.14 -18.73 5.48
CA SER A 77 -1.05 -17.84 4.32
C SER A 77 0.13 -16.88 4.42
N PHE A 78 0.37 -16.32 5.60
CA PHE A 78 1.50 -15.42 5.84
C PHE A 78 2.84 -16.14 5.74
N THR A 79 3.00 -17.28 6.41
CA THR A 79 4.24 -18.08 6.39
C THR A 79 4.57 -18.54 4.97
N PHE A 80 3.57 -18.99 4.21
CA PHE A 80 3.77 -19.34 2.80
C PHE A 80 4.12 -18.14 1.93
N ASN A 81 3.50 -16.99 2.17
CA ASN A 81 3.86 -15.76 1.47
C ASN A 81 5.31 -15.36 1.70
N PHE A 82 5.74 -15.41 2.96
CA PHE A 82 7.12 -15.12 3.33
C PHE A 82 8.10 -16.10 2.69
N LEU A 83 7.87 -17.41 2.88
CA LEU A 83 8.81 -18.44 2.46
C LEU A 83 9.03 -18.43 0.95
N HIS A 84 7.97 -18.26 0.15
CA HIS A 84 8.13 -18.20 -1.30
C HIS A 84 8.77 -16.89 -1.77
N SER A 85 8.43 -15.75 -1.14
CA SER A 85 9.05 -14.45 -1.49
C SER A 85 10.55 -14.49 -1.16
N ALA A 86 10.91 -15.04 0.00
CA ALA A 86 12.29 -15.22 0.43
C ALA A 86 13.05 -16.17 -0.51
N ALA A 87 12.48 -17.34 -0.83
CA ALA A 87 13.11 -18.32 -1.72
C ALA A 87 13.36 -17.74 -3.13
N TYR A 88 12.36 -17.08 -3.72
CA TYR A 88 12.50 -16.45 -5.03
C TYR A 88 13.49 -15.28 -5.01
N SER A 89 13.45 -14.45 -3.98
CA SER A 89 14.42 -13.36 -3.81
C SER A 89 15.85 -13.87 -3.72
N GLY A 90 16.08 -14.94 -2.94
CA GLY A 90 17.38 -15.59 -2.83
C GLY A 90 17.87 -16.19 -4.14
N ALA A 91 16.96 -16.76 -4.95
CA ALA A 91 17.31 -17.32 -6.26
C ALA A 91 17.68 -16.23 -7.28
N ILE A 92 16.89 -15.14 -7.38
CA ILE A 92 17.20 -13.98 -8.22
C ILE A 92 18.54 -13.36 -7.81
N PHE A 93 18.74 -13.22 -6.51
CA PHE A 93 19.97 -12.69 -5.95
C PHE A 93 21.20 -13.56 -6.30
N TYR A 94 21.08 -14.88 -6.15
CA TYR A 94 22.13 -15.82 -6.53
C TYR A 94 22.43 -15.77 -8.04
N ALA A 95 21.39 -15.64 -8.87
CA ALA A 95 21.53 -15.46 -10.31
C ALA A 95 22.30 -14.17 -10.67
N GLN A 96 22.02 -13.06 -10.00
CA GLN A 96 22.73 -11.80 -10.22
C GLN A 96 24.23 -11.93 -9.95
N LEU A 97 24.60 -12.62 -8.88
CA LEU A 97 26.00 -12.87 -8.55
C LEU A 97 26.69 -13.74 -9.59
N LYS A 98 26.01 -14.77 -10.11
CA LYS A 98 26.56 -15.63 -11.16
C LYS A 98 26.73 -14.93 -12.51
N ILE A 99 25.95 -13.87 -12.78
CA ILE A 99 26.17 -13.01 -13.95
C ILE A 99 27.46 -12.20 -13.80
N LEU A 100 27.74 -11.70 -12.59
CA LEU A 100 28.92 -10.87 -12.32
C LEU A 100 30.22 -11.68 -12.23
N GLU A 101 30.16 -12.96 -11.88
CA GLU A 101 31.33 -13.83 -11.80
C GLU A 101 31.96 -14.01 -13.20
N PRO A 102 33.23 -13.61 -13.43
CA PRO A 102 33.88 -13.80 -14.72
C PRO A 102 33.98 -15.30 -15.03
N GLY A 103 33.47 -15.70 -16.19
CA GLY A 103 33.50 -17.11 -16.60
C GLY A 103 34.93 -17.60 -16.73
N LYS A 104 35.22 -18.83 -16.29
CA LYS A 104 36.49 -19.54 -16.56
C LYS A 104 36.55 -20.01 -18.03
N SER A 105 36.25 -19.10 -18.96
CA SER A 105 35.99 -19.38 -20.37
C SER A 105 37.23 -19.89 -21.12
N SER A 106 38.44 -19.59 -20.64
CA SER A 106 39.69 -19.98 -21.30
C SER A 106 39.99 -21.48 -21.28
N LEU A 107 39.25 -22.27 -20.48
CA LEU A 107 39.48 -23.71 -20.33
C LEU A 107 38.34 -24.58 -20.88
N LEU A 108 37.25 -23.96 -21.33
CA LEU A 108 36.07 -24.69 -21.81
C LEU A 108 36.23 -25.07 -23.29
N ASN A 109 35.71 -26.24 -23.65
CA ASN A 109 35.56 -26.61 -25.06
C ASN A 109 34.53 -25.66 -25.73
N PRO A 110 34.53 -25.53 -27.07
CA PRO A 110 33.63 -24.59 -27.77
C PRO A 110 32.15 -24.83 -27.49
N GLU A 111 31.77 -26.09 -27.25
CA GLU A 111 30.39 -26.48 -26.94
C GLU A 111 29.95 -25.99 -25.56
N ALA A 112 30.74 -26.27 -24.51
CA ALA A 112 30.48 -25.79 -23.15
C ALA A 112 30.54 -24.27 -23.08
N LEU A 113 31.41 -23.62 -23.86
CA LEU A 113 31.43 -22.17 -23.98
C LEU A 113 30.11 -21.63 -24.55
N SER A 114 29.57 -22.27 -25.60
CA SER A 114 28.26 -21.88 -26.17
C SER A 114 27.12 -22.11 -25.18
N LYS A 115 27.14 -23.21 -24.41
CA LYS A 115 26.14 -23.50 -23.37
C LYS A 115 26.24 -22.53 -22.18
N ASP A 116 27.44 -22.13 -21.77
CA ASP A 116 27.64 -21.10 -20.73
C ASP A 116 27.13 -19.74 -21.19
N GLN A 117 27.38 -19.36 -22.46
CA GLN A 117 26.84 -18.13 -23.05
C GLN A 117 25.31 -18.16 -23.09
N ASN A 118 24.70 -19.28 -23.47
CA ASN A 118 23.24 -19.44 -23.47
C ASN A 118 22.67 -19.30 -22.05
N ALA A 119 23.32 -19.94 -21.06
CA ALA A 119 22.94 -19.83 -19.66
C ALA A 119 23.04 -18.38 -19.16
N LEU A 120 24.13 -17.67 -19.49
CA LEU A 120 24.32 -16.27 -19.13
C LEU A 120 23.22 -15.38 -19.74
N LEU A 121 22.94 -15.53 -21.04
CA LEU A 121 21.89 -14.79 -21.72
C LEU A 121 20.52 -15.05 -21.09
N TRP A 122 20.21 -16.30 -20.76
CA TRP A 122 18.95 -16.65 -20.12
C TRP A 122 18.84 -16.05 -18.71
N LEU A 123 19.89 -16.10 -17.90
CA LEU A 123 19.91 -15.47 -16.58
C LEU A 123 19.72 -13.96 -16.66
N GLN A 124 20.38 -13.30 -17.63
CA GLN A 124 20.19 -11.87 -17.89
C GLN A 124 18.74 -11.56 -18.25
N MET A 125 18.13 -12.38 -19.10
CA MET A 125 16.73 -12.24 -19.49
C MET A 125 15.78 -12.37 -18.29
N GLU A 126 15.94 -13.39 -17.45
CA GLU A 126 15.13 -13.59 -16.23
C GLU A 126 15.21 -12.37 -15.31
N ILE A 127 16.41 -11.84 -15.09
CA ILE A 127 16.64 -10.66 -14.26
C ILE A 127 16.02 -9.40 -14.88
N VAL A 128 16.09 -9.24 -16.20
CA VAL A 128 15.40 -8.16 -16.91
C VAL A 128 13.89 -8.28 -16.75
N TYR A 129 13.31 -9.49 -16.89
CA TYR A 129 11.90 -9.73 -16.62
C TYR A 129 11.52 -9.31 -15.20
N TYR A 130 12.29 -9.74 -14.20
CA TYR A 130 12.07 -9.39 -12.81
C TYR A 130 12.05 -7.87 -12.60
N TYR A 131 13.08 -7.14 -13.05
CA TYR A 131 13.14 -5.69 -12.90
C TYR A 131 12.09 -4.95 -13.75
N LEU A 132 11.67 -5.52 -14.88
CA LEU A 132 10.57 -5.00 -15.67
C LEU A 132 9.24 -5.07 -14.90
N TYR A 133 8.94 -6.17 -14.22
CA TYR A 133 7.75 -6.25 -13.36
C TYR A 133 7.80 -5.19 -12.25
N VAL A 134 8.97 -5.01 -11.63
CA VAL A 134 9.20 -3.98 -10.61
C VAL A 134 8.93 -2.58 -11.19
N GLY A 135 9.51 -2.26 -12.34
CA GLY A 135 9.29 -0.99 -13.03
C GLY A 135 7.83 -0.77 -13.40
N LEU A 136 7.15 -1.78 -13.94
CA LEU A 136 5.73 -1.70 -14.26
C LEU A 136 4.87 -1.53 -13.00
N ALA A 137 5.25 -2.12 -11.86
CA ALA A 137 4.55 -1.93 -10.60
C ALA A 137 4.67 -0.47 -10.14
N ILE A 138 5.87 0.11 -10.21
CA ILE A 138 6.10 1.53 -9.90
C ILE A 138 5.26 2.43 -10.82
N VAL A 139 5.24 2.16 -12.13
CA VAL A 139 4.43 2.92 -13.10
C VAL A 139 2.94 2.78 -12.77
N PHE A 140 2.44 1.58 -12.47
CA PHE A 140 1.04 1.37 -12.07
C PHE A 140 0.68 2.21 -10.85
N LEU A 141 1.50 2.13 -9.80
CA LEU A 141 1.30 2.90 -8.56
C LEU A 141 1.36 4.40 -8.83
N PHE A 142 2.27 4.84 -9.69
CA PHE A 142 2.42 6.24 -10.08
C PHE A 142 1.17 6.74 -10.80
N LEU A 143 0.71 6.03 -11.83
CA LEU A 143 -0.53 6.35 -12.54
C LEU A 143 -1.68 6.46 -11.55
N GLN A 144 -1.81 5.50 -10.65
CA GLN A 144 -2.86 5.51 -9.66
C GLN A 144 -2.79 6.71 -8.70
N SER A 145 -1.60 7.03 -8.18
CA SER A 145 -1.38 8.15 -7.27
C SER A 145 -1.67 9.50 -7.96
N VAL A 146 -1.16 9.69 -9.17
CA VAL A 146 -1.31 10.92 -9.98
C VAL A 146 -2.77 11.13 -10.37
N PHE A 147 -3.43 10.11 -10.90
CA PHE A 147 -4.78 10.25 -11.46
C PHE A 147 -5.90 9.94 -10.44
N ASN A 148 -5.57 9.63 -9.18
CA ASN A 148 -6.52 9.31 -8.11
C ASN A 148 -7.52 8.21 -8.49
N LEU A 149 -6.99 7.14 -9.08
CA LEU A 149 -7.79 6.14 -9.79
C LEU A 149 -8.62 5.32 -8.80
N LYS A 150 -9.89 5.10 -9.14
CA LYS A 150 -10.82 4.32 -8.30
C LYS A 150 -10.70 2.86 -8.69
N ILE A 151 -10.29 2.03 -7.75
CA ILE A 151 -10.14 0.60 -7.99
C ILE A 151 -11.42 -0.11 -7.58
N GLN A 152 -11.77 -1.15 -8.34
CA GLN A 152 -12.89 -2.02 -8.00
C GLN A 152 -12.50 -2.86 -6.77
N VAL A 153 -13.10 -2.54 -5.63
CA VAL A 153 -12.94 -3.31 -4.40
C VAL A 153 -14.21 -4.14 -4.20
N TYR A 154 -14.02 -5.42 -3.88
CA TYR A 154 -15.13 -6.28 -3.48
C TYR A 154 -15.58 -5.89 -2.07
N ASP A 155 -16.71 -5.20 -1.95
CA ASP A 155 -17.35 -5.02 -0.65
C ASP A 155 -18.11 -6.30 -0.30
N VAL A 156 -17.40 -7.21 0.37
CA VAL A 156 -18.00 -8.44 0.87
C VAL A 156 -18.86 -8.09 2.08
N LYS A 157 -20.17 -7.93 1.86
CA LYS A 157 -21.16 -7.89 2.94
C LYS A 157 -21.63 -9.31 3.21
N PHE A 158 -21.21 -9.85 4.35
CA PHE A 158 -21.77 -11.08 4.88
C PHE A 158 -23.11 -10.74 5.53
N VAL A 159 -24.21 -11.04 4.84
CA VAL A 159 -25.55 -10.98 5.44
C VAL A 159 -25.86 -12.39 5.92
N ARG A 160 -26.18 -12.53 7.20
CA ARG A 160 -26.58 -13.81 7.77
C ARG A 160 -27.97 -14.16 7.22
N LYS A 161 -28.13 -15.36 6.63
CA LYS A 161 -29.42 -15.82 6.09
C LYS A 161 -30.52 -15.77 7.15
N THR A 162 -30.19 -15.98 8.43
CA THR A 162 -31.15 -15.95 9.53
C THR A 162 -31.87 -14.62 9.67
N ASP A 163 -31.25 -13.46 9.38
CA ASP A 163 -31.97 -12.19 9.54
C ASP A 163 -33.03 -12.01 8.45
N ASP A 164 -32.71 -12.39 7.21
CA ASP A 164 -33.66 -12.38 6.08
C ASP A 164 -34.71 -13.49 6.20
N VAL A 165 -34.37 -14.65 6.77
CA VAL A 165 -35.31 -15.75 7.07
C VAL A 165 -36.21 -15.37 8.25
N ILE A 166 -35.70 -14.78 9.32
CA ILE A 166 -36.49 -14.27 10.45
C ILE A 166 -37.41 -13.12 9.98
N LEU A 167 -36.93 -12.23 9.11
CA LEU A 167 -37.76 -11.17 8.49
C LEU A 167 -38.81 -11.74 7.54
N LYS A 168 -38.49 -12.80 6.79
CA LYS A 168 -39.45 -13.49 5.93
C LYS A 168 -40.46 -14.30 6.74
N GLU A 169 -40.06 -15.00 7.80
CA GLU A 169 -40.96 -15.68 8.74
C GLU A 169 -41.87 -14.67 9.45
N LYS A 170 -41.34 -13.50 9.86
CA LYS A 170 -42.18 -12.38 10.38
C LYS A 170 -43.18 -11.86 9.37
N LYS A 171 -42.84 -11.86 8.07
CA LYS A 171 -43.74 -11.39 6.98
C LYS A 171 -44.66 -12.48 6.43
N GLN A 172 -44.30 -13.75 6.59
CA GLN A 172 -45.04 -14.93 6.12
C GLN A 172 -45.78 -15.65 7.24
N SER A 173 -45.89 -15.06 8.43
CA SER A 173 -46.89 -15.44 9.42
C SER A 173 -48.11 -14.50 9.29
N PRO A 174 -49.00 -14.73 8.29
CA PRO A 174 -50.31 -14.10 8.30
C PRO A 174 -51.16 -14.78 9.37
N GLU A 175 -51.71 -13.99 10.29
CA GLU A 175 -52.98 -14.27 10.96
C GLU A 175 -53.13 -15.67 11.61
N ALA A 176 -52.33 -15.96 12.64
CA ALA A 176 -52.82 -16.81 13.72
C ALA A 176 -53.58 -15.93 14.73
N THR A 177 -54.82 -15.62 14.37
CA THR A 177 -55.79 -14.88 15.17
C THR A 177 -56.18 -15.70 16.40
N GLN A 178 -55.36 -15.67 17.45
CA GLN A 178 -55.83 -15.94 18.80
C GLN A 178 -55.23 -14.93 19.79
N PRO A 179 -56.05 -14.19 20.54
CA PRO A 179 -55.61 -13.27 21.58
C PRO A 179 -55.21 -14.08 22.82
N PHE A 180 -54.09 -14.81 22.72
CA PHE A 180 -53.38 -15.19 23.92
C PHE A 180 -52.60 -13.95 24.37
N LEU A 181 -52.92 -13.46 25.56
CA LEU A 181 -52.11 -12.52 26.36
C LEU A 181 -50.71 -13.12 26.56
N LYS A 182 -49.90 -13.11 25.50
CA LYS A 182 -48.49 -13.45 25.54
C LYS A 182 -47.76 -12.16 25.87
N ASP A 183 -47.17 -12.17 27.06
CA ASP A 183 -46.26 -11.17 27.61
C ASP A 183 -45.47 -10.44 26.51
N GLN A 184 -45.80 -9.16 26.26
CA GLN A 184 -44.93 -8.26 25.46
C GLN A 184 -43.49 -8.30 25.97
N ASN A 185 -43.31 -8.48 27.29
CA ASN A 185 -42.02 -8.67 27.95
C ASN A 185 -41.17 -9.83 27.41
N GLN A 186 -41.76 -10.89 26.86
CA GLN A 186 -40.99 -12.02 26.35
C GLN A 186 -40.42 -11.74 24.95
N ASN A 187 -41.18 -11.05 24.10
CA ASN A 187 -40.70 -10.63 22.78
C ASN A 187 -39.60 -9.57 22.89
N ASP A 188 -39.74 -8.62 23.82
CA ASP A 188 -38.71 -7.59 24.05
C ASP A 188 -37.42 -8.20 24.58
N LYS A 189 -37.50 -9.20 25.47
CA LYS A 189 -36.32 -9.95 25.96
C LYS A 189 -35.64 -10.77 24.85
N ILE A 190 -36.40 -11.34 23.92
CA ILE A 190 -35.84 -12.07 22.78
C ILE A 190 -35.15 -11.08 21.83
N GLN A 191 -35.77 -9.94 21.55
CA GLN A 191 -35.18 -8.90 20.70
C GLN A 191 -33.91 -8.33 21.31
N GLN A 192 -33.90 -8.02 22.61
CA GLN A 192 -32.69 -7.56 23.33
C GLN A 192 -31.57 -8.59 23.31
N ARG A 193 -31.87 -9.89 23.45
CA ARG A 193 -30.85 -10.96 23.33
C ARG A 193 -30.29 -11.08 21.91
N ILE A 194 -31.14 -10.88 20.91
CA ILE A 194 -30.71 -10.84 19.50
C ILE A 194 -29.82 -9.63 19.27
N ASP A 195 -30.24 -8.44 19.72
CA ASP A 195 -29.49 -7.20 19.54
C ASP A 195 -28.16 -7.22 20.30
N GLN A 196 -28.14 -7.76 21.52
CA GLN A 196 -26.90 -7.94 22.29
C GLN A 196 -25.95 -8.93 21.62
N LYS A 197 -26.45 -10.08 21.14
CA LYS A 197 -25.61 -11.03 20.39
C LYS A 197 -25.13 -10.43 19.06
N ASN A 198 -25.97 -9.64 18.40
CA ASN A 198 -25.60 -8.94 17.18
C ASN A 198 -24.54 -7.89 17.47
N LYS A 199 -24.63 -7.16 18.59
CA LYS A 199 -23.63 -6.18 19.03
C LYS A 199 -22.32 -6.84 19.45
N GLU A 200 -22.36 -7.88 20.29
CA GLU A 200 -21.16 -8.65 20.67
C GLU A 200 -20.48 -9.27 19.44
N TRP A 201 -21.27 -9.77 18.50
CA TRP A 201 -20.75 -10.28 17.24
C TRP A 201 -20.24 -9.16 16.34
N GLU A 202 -20.92 -8.02 16.25
CA GLU A 202 -20.48 -6.86 15.49
C GLU A 202 -19.22 -6.24 16.10
N ASP A 203 -19.05 -6.26 17.41
CA ASP A 203 -17.84 -5.82 18.11
C ASP A 203 -16.70 -6.83 17.93
N SER A 204 -16.96 -8.13 18.01
CA SER A 204 -15.98 -9.19 17.72
C SER A 204 -15.59 -9.18 16.23
N TYR A 205 -16.56 -9.02 15.35
CA TYR A 205 -16.39 -8.95 13.91
C TYR A 205 -15.74 -7.63 13.48
N ASN A 206 -16.08 -6.51 14.10
CA ASN A 206 -15.45 -5.21 13.88
C ASN A 206 -14.05 -5.17 14.49
N ASN A 207 -13.76 -5.89 15.57
CA ASN A 207 -12.37 -6.09 16.02
C ASN A 207 -11.59 -6.96 15.04
N ILE A 208 -12.20 -8.00 14.47
CA ILE A 208 -11.57 -8.82 13.41
C ILE A 208 -11.45 -8.05 12.08
N ARG A 209 -12.41 -7.15 11.77
CA ARG A 209 -12.51 -6.42 10.49
C ARG A 209 -11.82 -5.05 10.52
N SER A 210 -11.73 -4.37 11.66
CA SER A 210 -10.93 -3.16 11.85
C SER A 210 -9.47 -3.49 11.52
N HIS A 211 -8.99 -4.63 12.04
CA HIS A 211 -7.68 -5.17 11.68
C HIS A 211 -7.58 -5.67 10.22
N LYS A 212 -8.68 -6.10 9.57
CA LYS A 212 -8.70 -6.41 8.12
C LYS A 212 -8.76 -5.17 7.22
N LYS A 213 -9.32 -4.04 7.67
CA LYS A 213 -9.38 -2.79 6.88
C LYS A 213 -8.16 -1.90 7.08
N GLN A 214 -7.54 -1.90 8.26
CA GLN A 214 -6.46 -0.95 8.57
C GLN A 214 -5.08 -1.38 8.07
N ASN A 215 -4.83 -2.66 7.78
CA ASN A 215 -3.48 -3.13 7.42
C ASN A 215 -3.46 -4.11 6.22
N GLN A 216 -4.51 -4.17 5.40
CA GLN A 216 -4.38 -4.91 4.14
C GLN A 216 -3.46 -4.12 3.22
N ASP A 217 -2.30 -4.71 2.94
CA ASP A 217 -1.31 -4.12 2.06
C ASP A 217 -1.95 -3.79 0.72
N PHE A 218 -1.72 -2.56 0.32
CA PHE A 218 -2.34 -1.89 -0.81
C PHE A 218 -2.18 -2.73 -2.09
N LEU A 219 -1.02 -3.35 -2.27
CA LEU A 219 -0.72 -4.23 -3.41
C LEU A 219 -1.64 -5.45 -3.50
N ILE A 220 -2.06 -6.05 -2.38
CA ILE A 220 -2.91 -7.26 -2.39
C ILE A 220 -4.26 -6.98 -3.04
N ILE A 221 -4.84 -5.83 -2.71
CA ILE A 221 -6.18 -5.46 -3.16
C ILE A 221 -6.20 -5.27 -4.67
N ILE A 222 -5.07 -4.85 -5.24
CA ILE A 222 -4.94 -4.51 -6.66
C ILE A 222 -4.31 -5.63 -7.52
N ILE A 223 -3.94 -6.77 -6.94
CA ILE A 223 -3.25 -7.86 -7.66
C ILE A 223 -3.92 -8.20 -9.00
N PRO A 224 -5.25 -8.38 -9.09
CA PRO A 224 -5.88 -8.73 -10.36
C PRO A 224 -5.68 -7.65 -11.44
N GLN A 225 -5.86 -6.38 -11.08
CA GLN A 225 -5.68 -5.24 -11.98
C GLN A 225 -4.21 -5.08 -12.38
N LEU A 226 -3.31 -5.29 -11.43
CA LEU A 226 -1.87 -5.23 -11.61
C LEU A 226 -1.38 -6.35 -12.54
N GLN A 227 -1.92 -7.58 -12.41
CA GLN A 227 -1.62 -8.70 -13.30
C GLN A 227 -2.00 -8.41 -14.75
N THR A 228 -3.20 -7.87 -14.99
CA THR A 228 -3.62 -7.44 -16.33
C THR A 228 -2.68 -6.36 -16.86
N PHE A 229 -2.38 -5.34 -16.05
CA PHE A 229 -1.44 -4.27 -16.41
C PHE A 229 -0.05 -4.80 -16.78
N PHE A 230 0.46 -5.81 -16.07
CA PHE A 230 1.75 -6.42 -16.37
C PHE A 230 1.77 -7.18 -17.68
N ILE A 231 0.75 -8.00 -17.95
CA ILE A 231 0.71 -8.76 -19.21
C ILE A 231 0.87 -7.81 -20.40
N HIS A 232 0.09 -6.73 -20.43
CA HIS A 232 0.13 -5.78 -21.53
C HIS A 232 1.40 -4.92 -21.53
N GLY A 233 1.90 -4.51 -20.36
CA GLY A 233 3.12 -3.72 -20.24
C GLY A 233 4.36 -4.51 -20.68
N ILE A 234 4.41 -5.79 -20.36
CA ILE A 234 5.46 -6.72 -20.80
C ILE A 234 5.42 -6.90 -22.31
N ASN A 235 4.23 -7.14 -22.87
CA ASN A 235 4.08 -7.29 -24.33
C ASN A 235 4.61 -6.05 -25.07
N LEU A 236 4.27 -4.86 -24.58
CA LEU A 236 4.76 -3.61 -25.13
C LEU A 236 6.29 -3.52 -25.06
N PHE A 237 6.86 -3.77 -23.88
CA PHE A 237 8.31 -3.68 -23.66
C PHE A 237 9.10 -4.66 -24.53
N PHE A 238 8.68 -5.93 -24.59
CA PHE A 238 9.35 -6.93 -25.41
C PHE A 238 9.26 -6.64 -26.90
N THR A 239 8.13 -6.11 -27.35
CA THR A 239 8.01 -5.68 -28.75
C THR A 239 9.02 -4.57 -29.05
N ILE A 240 9.20 -3.60 -28.13
CA ILE A 240 10.20 -2.52 -28.27
C ILE A 240 11.63 -3.07 -28.30
N ILE A 241 12.00 -3.94 -27.36
CA ILE A 241 13.34 -4.55 -27.33
C ILE A 241 13.61 -5.32 -28.61
N PHE A 242 12.68 -6.18 -29.02
CA PHE A 242 12.84 -7.01 -30.20
C PHE A 242 13.13 -6.17 -31.46
N ILE A 243 12.45 -5.04 -31.61
CA ILE A 243 12.67 -4.12 -32.72
C ILE A 243 14.01 -3.41 -32.61
N SER A 244 14.36 -2.97 -31.41
CA SER A 244 15.63 -2.26 -31.18
C SER A 244 16.84 -3.15 -31.51
N LEU A 245 16.75 -4.45 -31.22
CA LEU A 245 17.80 -5.43 -31.56
C LEU A 245 17.81 -5.81 -33.04
N TYR A 246 16.65 -5.81 -33.71
CA TYR A 246 16.56 -6.18 -35.12
C TYR A 246 17.10 -5.08 -36.06
N ASP A 247 16.91 -3.80 -35.70
CA ASP A 247 17.27 -2.65 -36.54
C ASP A 247 18.79 -2.58 -36.82
N GLU A 248 19.64 -2.94 -35.85
CA GLU A 248 21.10 -2.86 -35.99
C GLU A 248 21.69 -3.86 -36.99
N ASN A 249 21.01 -4.97 -37.27
CA ASN A 249 21.55 -6.09 -38.06
C ASN A 249 20.93 -6.25 -39.45
N SER A 250 19.94 -5.44 -39.80
CA SER A 250 19.14 -5.66 -41.01
C SER A 250 19.53 -4.72 -42.16
N GLY A 251 19.99 -5.28 -43.28
CA GLY A 251 20.20 -4.54 -44.53
C GLY A 251 18.88 -4.00 -45.12
N GLU A 252 18.95 -3.14 -46.15
CA GLU A 252 17.80 -2.43 -46.73
C GLU A 252 16.61 -3.31 -47.16
N ASP A 253 16.83 -4.61 -47.37
CA ASP A 253 15.80 -5.57 -47.80
C ASP A 253 14.74 -5.90 -46.73
N ASN A 254 14.95 -5.52 -45.46
CA ASN A 254 14.06 -5.89 -44.35
C ASN A 254 13.02 -4.80 -43.96
N LYS A 255 12.86 -3.74 -44.75
CA LYS A 255 11.82 -2.69 -44.57
C LYS A 255 10.38 -3.21 -44.33
N PRO A 256 9.87 -4.24 -45.03
CA PRO A 256 8.51 -4.75 -44.76
C PRO A 256 8.38 -5.40 -43.38
N PHE A 257 9.43 -6.02 -42.86
CA PHE A 257 9.44 -6.62 -41.52
C PHE A 257 9.43 -5.53 -40.44
N GLN A 258 10.27 -4.51 -40.56
CA GLN A 258 10.29 -3.36 -39.65
C GLN A 258 8.91 -2.70 -39.55
N THR A 259 8.22 -2.55 -40.69
CA THR A 259 6.86 -2.00 -40.75
C THR A 259 5.86 -2.87 -39.96
N GLN A 260 5.94 -4.20 -40.07
CA GLN A 260 5.09 -5.12 -39.32
C GLN A 260 5.35 -5.02 -37.81
N CYS A 261 6.61 -4.94 -37.40
CA CYS A 261 6.94 -4.82 -35.99
C CYS A 261 6.47 -3.47 -35.40
N ILE A 262 6.57 -2.37 -36.15
CA ILE A 262 5.98 -1.08 -35.76
C ILE A 262 4.46 -1.21 -35.52
N TYR A 263 3.73 -1.90 -36.40
CA TYR A 263 2.30 -2.16 -36.18
C TYR A 263 2.04 -2.92 -34.87
N ILE A 264 2.88 -3.91 -34.53
CA ILE A 264 2.76 -4.65 -33.26
C ILE A 264 3.05 -3.74 -32.06
N ILE A 265 4.04 -2.82 -32.12
CA ILE A 265 4.27 -1.84 -31.04
C ILE A 265 3.04 -0.97 -30.87
N VAL A 266 2.61 -0.32 -31.95
CA VAL A 266 1.51 0.66 -31.90
C VAL A 266 0.27 -0.01 -31.32
N LEU A 267 0.01 -1.24 -31.75
CA LEU A 267 -1.13 -2.01 -31.27
C LEU A 267 -0.97 -2.40 -29.80
N SER A 268 0.19 -2.91 -29.38
CA SER A 268 0.50 -3.23 -27.98
C SER A 268 0.40 -1.99 -27.07
N PHE A 269 0.82 -0.84 -27.58
CA PHE A 269 0.72 0.45 -26.89
C PHE A 269 -0.72 0.90 -26.73
N ILE A 270 -1.53 0.81 -27.80
CA ILE A 270 -2.96 1.10 -27.76
C ILE A 270 -3.67 0.22 -26.72
N LEU A 271 -3.28 -1.04 -26.59
CA LEU A 271 -3.86 -1.94 -25.59
C LEU A 271 -3.38 -1.66 -24.19
N GLN A 272 -2.12 -1.26 -24.02
CA GLN A 272 -1.65 -0.80 -22.72
C GLN A 272 -2.43 0.43 -22.29
N LEU A 273 -2.64 1.40 -23.19
CA LEU A 273 -3.49 2.57 -22.94
C LEU A 273 -4.94 2.16 -22.65
N TYR A 274 -5.50 1.25 -23.44
CA TYR A 274 -6.84 0.73 -23.19
C TYR A 274 -6.93 0.11 -21.80
N THR A 275 -5.97 -0.74 -21.42
CA THR A 275 -5.93 -1.38 -20.10
C THR A 275 -5.85 -0.34 -18.98
N ILE A 276 -5.02 0.68 -19.15
CA ILE A 276 -4.98 1.84 -18.25
C ILE A 276 -6.39 2.44 -18.16
N PHE A 277 -7.03 2.77 -19.29
CA PHE A 277 -8.37 3.34 -19.26
C PHE A 277 -9.43 2.39 -18.67
N ASP A 278 -9.43 1.10 -18.95
CA ASP A 278 -10.42 0.14 -18.45
C ASP A 278 -10.29 -0.10 -16.95
N GLN A 279 -9.05 -0.28 -16.47
CA GLN A 279 -8.77 -0.48 -15.05
C GLN A 279 -9.09 0.76 -14.22
N PHE A 280 -8.92 1.96 -14.82
CA PHE A 280 -8.91 3.20 -14.06
C PHE A 280 -10.09 4.13 -14.32
N ASN A 281 -10.77 4.02 -15.46
CA ASN A 281 -11.94 4.83 -15.77
C ASN A 281 -13.19 4.29 -15.05
N SER A 282 -14.07 5.22 -14.68
CA SER A 282 -15.35 4.89 -14.08
C SER A 282 -16.32 4.27 -15.08
N GLN A 283 -16.19 4.60 -16.37
CA GLN A 283 -17.05 4.12 -17.44
C GLN A 283 -16.80 2.64 -17.72
N ASP A 284 -17.88 1.85 -17.76
CA ASP A 284 -17.83 0.45 -18.21
C ASP A 284 -17.76 0.47 -19.73
N PHE A 285 -16.59 0.18 -20.28
CA PHE A 285 -16.45 -0.03 -21.71
C PHE A 285 -17.31 -1.25 -22.07
N GLY A 286 -18.26 -1.08 -23.01
CA GLY A 286 -19.30 -2.07 -23.29
C GLY A 286 -18.76 -3.46 -23.66
N GLN A 287 -19.63 -4.47 -23.72
CA GLN A 287 -19.21 -5.87 -23.96
C GLN A 287 -18.34 -6.07 -25.21
N LEU A 288 -18.53 -5.25 -26.26
CA LEU A 288 -17.74 -5.32 -27.49
C LEU A 288 -16.24 -5.11 -27.25
N THR A 289 -15.86 -4.14 -26.41
CA THR A 289 -14.43 -3.87 -26.16
C THR A 289 -13.79 -5.03 -25.41
N LYS A 290 -14.51 -5.63 -24.45
CA LYS A 290 -14.07 -6.83 -23.73
C LYS A 290 -13.79 -8.00 -24.67
N ILE A 291 -14.62 -8.19 -25.69
CA ILE A 291 -14.41 -9.20 -26.72
C ILE A 291 -13.17 -8.87 -27.57
N ILE A 292 -13.00 -7.62 -27.99
CA ILE A 292 -11.84 -7.19 -28.79
C ILE A 292 -10.53 -7.44 -28.04
N ILE A 293 -10.45 -7.08 -26.75
CA ILE A 293 -9.26 -7.33 -25.92
C ILE A 293 -9.01 -8.83 -25.81
N PHE A 294 -10.06 -9.62 -25.57
CA PHE A 294 -9.92 -11.07 -25.44
C PHE A 294 -9.37 -11.70 -26.72
N ILE A 295 -9.90 -11.28 -27.88
CA ILE A 295 -9.39 -11.70 -29.19
C ILE A 295 -7.93 -11.26 -29.35
N PHE A 296 -7.59 -10.06 -28.92
CA PHE A 296 -6.23 -9.55 -29.02
C PHE A 296 -5.24 -10.33 -28.15
N ASP A 297 -5.59 -10.55 -26.88
CA ASP A 297 -4.85 -11.36 -25.91
C ASP A 297 -4.56 -12.77 -26.44
N LEU A 298 -5.41 -13.27 -27.36
CA LEU A 298 -5.24 -14.55 -28.00
C LEU A 298 -4.38 -14.48 -29.27
N ILE A 299 -4.66 -13.51 -30.15
CA ILE A 299 -4.08 -13.46 -31.50
C ILE A 299 -2.69 -12.85 -31.51
N ALA A 300 -2.49 -11.73 -30.81
CA ALA A 300 -1.23 -11.00 -30.87
C ALA A 300 -0.02 -11.82 -30.43
N PRO A 301 -0.13 -12.67 -29.39
CA PRO A 301 0.97 -13.53 -29.06
C PRO A 301 1.29 -14.57 -30.10
N ILE A 302 0.27 -15.16 -30.70
CA ILE A 302 0.43 -16.17 -31.75
C ILE A 302 1.14 -15.53 -32.95
N LEU A 303 0.70 -14.32 -33.35
CA LEU A 303 1.36 -13.56 -34.41
C LEU A 303 2.83 -13.27 -34.06
N LEU A 304 3.11 -12.72 -32.87
CA LEU A 304 4.49 -12.41 -32.46
C LEU A 304 5.39 -13.65 -32.46
N CYS A 305 4.93 -14.77 -31.89
CA CYS A 305 5.68 -16.02 -31.90
C CYS A 305 5.89 -16.56 -33.32
N THR A 306 4.87 -16.47 -34.19
CA THR A 306 4.98 -16.90 -35.59
C THR A 306 6.01 -16.05 -36.33
N PHE A 307 6.02 -14.74 -36.12
CA PHE A 307 7.01 -13.85 -36.71
C PHE A 307 8.43 -14.14 -36.23
N ILE A 308 8.63 -14.40 -34.93
CA ILE A 308 9.96 -14.70 -34.39
C ILE A 308 10.48 -16.05 -34.90
N ILE A 309 9.61 -17.05 -35.01
CA ILE A 309 9.97 -18.38 -35.53
C ILE A 309 10.30 -18.32 -37.03
N LEU A 310 9.54 -17.54 -37.81
CA LEU A 310 9.74 -17.41 -39.25
C LEU A 310 10.95 -16.54 -39.62
N ALA A 311 11.38 -15.65 -38.73
CA ALA A 311 12.59 -14.88 -38.91
C ALA A 311 13.82 -15.76 -38.62
N GLU A 312 14.08 -16.80 -39.43
CA GLU A 312 15.15 -17.82 -39.29
C GLU A 312 16.54 -17.28 -38.87
N SER A 313 16.80 -15.98 -39.05
CA SER A 313 18.00 -15.25 -38.60
C SER A 313 17.94 -14.71 -37.15
N SER A 314 16.93 -15.05 -36.35
CA SER A 314 16.70 -14.36 -35.08
C SER A 314 17.81 -14.63 -34.08
N GLU A 315 18.37 -13.55 -33.52
CA GLU A 315 19.31 -13.60 -32.42
C GLU A 315 18.76 -14.48 -31.27
N ARG A 316 19.64 -15.22 -30.59
CA ARG A 316 19.27 -16.15 -29.50
C ARG A 316 18.34 -15.51 -28.45
N ILE A 317 18.50 -14.20 -28.21
CA ILE A 317 17.66 -13.40 -27.31
C ILE A 317 16.19 -13.41 -27.75
N ALA A 318 15.92 -13.16 -29.03
CA ALA A 318 14.56 -13.15 -29.57
C ALA A 318 13.87 -14.50 -29.42
N LYS A 319 14.61 -15.59 -29.68
CA LYS A 319 14.14 -16.97 -29.46
C LYS A 319 13.70 -17.17 -28.01
N TYR A 320 14.52 -16.75 -27.04
CA TYR A 320 14.18 -16.84 -25.61
C TYR A 320 13.00 -15.94 -25.21
N CYS A 321 12.89 -14.74 -25.77
CA CYS A 321 11.71 -13.89 -25.58
C CYS A 321 10.42 -14.60 -26.05
N ALA A 322 10.45 -15.18 -27.26
CA ALA A 322 9.30 -15.87 -27.84
C ALA A 322 8.88 -17.08 -26.99
N TYR A 323 9.83 -17.91 -26.54
CA TYR A 323 9.51 -19.07 -25.72
C TYR A 323 8.95 -18.71 -24.35
N ASN A 324 9.52 -17.70 -23.67
CA ASN A 324 8.97 -17.18 -22.42
C ASN A 324 7.54 -16.71 -22.61
N TYR A 325 7.31 -15.93 -23.65
CA TYR A 325 6.00 -15.40 -23.93
C TYR A 325 4.97 -16.49 -24.25
N LEU A 326 5.31 -17.43 -25.13
CA LEU A 326 4.47 -18.58 -25.45
C LEU A 326 4.13 -19.40 -24.20
N SER A 327 5.11 -19.62 -23.34
CA SER A 327 4.94 -20.40 -22.12
C SER A 327 4.10 -19.69 -21.07
N PHE A 328 4.15 -18.36 -20.97
CA PHE A 328 3.23 -17.60 -20.10
C PHE A 328 1.78 -17.75 -20.54
N ILE A 329 1.52 -17.82 -21.84
CA ILE A 329 0.17 -18.04 -22.37
C ILE A 329 -0.29 -19.45 -22.03
N ILE A 330 0.53 -20.46 -22.31
CA ILE A 330 0.24 -21.85 -21.96
C ILE A 330 -0.02 -21.94 -20.45
N GLY A 331 0.83 -21.33 -19.63
CA GLY A 331 0.67 -21.25 -18.19
C GLY A 331 -0.66 -20.61 -17.78
N LYS A 332 -1.10 -19.54 -18.46
CA LYS A 332 -2.38 -18.85 -18.21
C LYS A 332 -3.56 -19.78 -18.52
N TRP A 333 -3.52 -20.49 -19.64
CA TRP A 333 -4.55 -21.48 -20.02
C TRP A 333 -4.62 -22.64 -19.03
N VAL A 334 -3.47 -23.20 -18.64
CA VAL A 334 -3.40 -24.29 -17.66
C VAL A 334 -3.93 -23.83 -16.29
N PHE A 335 -3.55 -22.64 -15.83
CA PHE A 335 -4.05 -22.09 -14.57
C PHE A 335 -5.57 -21.83 -14.63
N TYR A 336 -6.09 -21.34 -15.76
CA TYR A 336 -7.53 -21.17 -15.96
C TYR A 336 -8.28 -22.50 -15.92
N LEU A 337 -7.73 -23.55 -16.54
CA LEU A 337 -8.29 -24.90 -16.46
C LEU A 337 -8.36 -25.40 -15.02
N PHE A 338 -7.29 -25.24 -14.24
CA PHE A 338 -7.28 -25.58 -12.81
C PHE A 338 -8.32 -24.80 -12.02
N HIS A 339 -8.49 -23.50 -12.30
CA HIS A 339 -9.52 -22.69 -11.67
C HIS A 339 -10.93 -23.23 -11.93
N GLN A 340 -11.21 -23.65 -13.17
CA GLN A 340 -12.51 -24.23 -13.54
C GLN A 340 -12.73 -25.59 -12.86
N ILE A 341 -11.70 -26.43 -12.76
CA ILE A 341 -11.76 -27.69 -12.02
C ILE A 341 -12.07 -27.43 -10.54
N ALA A 342 -11.35 -26.50 -9.89
CA ALA A 342 -11.59 -26.14 -8.50
C ALA A 342 -13.02 -25.61 -8.27
N LYS A 343 -13.55 -24.82 -9.20
CA LYS A 343 -14.95 -24.34 -9.17
C LYS A 343 -15.95 -25.51 -9.26
N ARG A 344 -15.71 -26.48 -10.13
CA ARG A 344 -16.55 -27.69 -10.25
C ARG A 344 -16.50 -28.53 -8.97
N ILE A 345 -15.32 -28.74 -8.39
CA ILE A 345 -15.17 -29.49 -7.12
C ILE A 345 -15.93 -28.78 -5.98
N LYS A 346 -15.81 -27.46 -5.87
CA LYS A 346 -16.56 -26.67 -4.87
C LYS A 346 -18.07 -26.81 -5.04
N ASN A 347 -18.56 -26.80 -6.27
CA ASN A 347 -20.00 -26.99 -6.54
C ASN A 347 -20.48 -28.39 -6.15
N LEU A 348 -19.66 -29.42 -6.33
CA LEU A 348 -19.96 -30.78 -5.88
C LEU A 348 -19.94 -30.91 -4.35
N GLN A 349 -19.08 -30.18 -3.64
CA GLN A 349 -19.08 -30.17 -2.17
C GLN A 349 -20.27 -29.42 -1.58
N LYS A 350 -20.72 -28.34 -2.24
CA LYS A 350 -21.84 -27.51 -1.76
C LYS A 350 -23.17 -28.29 -1.68
N SER A 351 -23.32 -29.42 -2.38
CA SER A 351 -24.54 -30.23 -2.29
C SER A 351 -24.77 -30.90 -0.93
N ASN A 352 -23.75 -30.97 -0.06
CA ASN A 352 -23.80 -31.78 1.16
C ASN A 352 -23.72 -30.96 2.47
N GLU A 353 -23.45 -29.65 2.41
CA GLU A 353 -23.46 -28.80 3.60
C GLU A 353 -24.82 -28.08 3.75
N PRO A 354 -25.43 -28.06 4.95
CA PRO A 354 -26.65 -27.29 5.19
C PRO A 354 -26.39 -25.80 4.90
N GLU A 355 -27.33 -25.17 4.20
CA GLU A 355 -27.26 -23.78 3.74
C GLU A 355 -27.27 -22.75 4.89
N ASP A 356 -26.20 -22.67 5.68
CA ASP A 356 -25.80 -21.41 6.32
C ASP A 356 -25.26 -20.48 5.21
N GLU A 357 -26.15 -20.13 4.29
CA GLU A 357 -25.82 -19.37 3.09
C GLU A 357 -25.72 -17.91 3.46
N TYR A 358 -24.52 -17.50 3.89
CA TYR A 358 -24.14 -16.11 3.80
C TYR A 358 -24.29 -15.70 2.34
N ILE A 359 -25.31 -14.88 2.04
CA ILE A 359 -25.46 -14.33 0.71
C ILE A 359 -24.32 -13.33 0.55
N GLU A 360 -23.25 -13.77 -0.10
CA GLU A 360 -22.16 -12.92 -0.53
C GLU A 360 -22.70 -11.94 -1.59
N LYS A 361 -23.36 -10.87 -1.15
CA LYS A 361 -23.77 -9.78 -2.04
C LYS A 361 -22.51 -8.98 -2.39
N ASN A 362 -21.74 -9.51 -3.33
CA ASN A 362 -20.60 -8.85 -3.92
C ASN A 362 -21.07 -7.66 -4.76
N LYS A 363 -21.27 -6.52 -4.10
CA LYS A 363 -21.34 -5.25 -4.80
C LYS A 363 -19.90 -4.79 -5.02
N MET A 364 -19.45 -4.84 -6.27
CA MET A 364 -18.23 -4.15 -6.66
C MET A 364 -18.44 -2.67 -6.42
N LYS A 365 -17.68 -2.09 -5.50
CA LYS A 365 -17.67 -0.64 -5.29
C LYS A 365 -16.33 -0.11 -5.78
N LYS A 366 -16.39 0.83 -6.73
CA LYS A 366 -15.22 1.62 -7.11
C LYS A 366 -14.91 2.56 -5.95
N GLN A 367 -13.84 2.28 -5.20
CA GLN A 367 -13.42 3.08 -4.06
C GLN A 367 -12.02 3.65 -4.33
N ARG A 368 -11.79 4.89 -3.88
CA ARG A 368 -10.43 5.42 -3.78
C ARG A 368 -9.73 4.70 -2.64
N LEU A 369 -8.60 4.09 -2.95
CA LEU A 369 -7.76 3.51 -1.92
C LEU A 369 -6.99 4.65 -1.27
N ASN A 370 -7.49 5.10 -0.12
CA ASN A 370 -6.74 6.00 0.76
C ASN A 370 -5.84 5.12 1.63
N PRO A 371 -4.53 5.42 1.74
CA PRO A 371 -3.68 4.70 2.65
C PRO A 371 -4.23 4.86 4.08
N PRO A 372 -4.33 3.77 4.86
CA PRO A 372 -5.01 3.79 6.15
C PRO A 372 -4.35 4.73 7.16
N TYR A 373 -3.06 4.96 7.03
CA TYR A 373 -2.26 5.83 7.90
C TYR A 373 -2.38 7.33 7.58
N MET A 374 -3.13 7.73 6.55
CA MET A 374 -3.25 9.14 6.17
C MET A 374 -4.34 9.91 6.91
N ASN A 375 -5.14 9.24 7.74
CA ASN A 375 -6.28 9.87 8.43
C ASN A 375 -5.94 10.28 9.87
N LYS A 376 -4.79 9.84 10.40
CA LYS A 376 -4.32 10.15 11.75
C LYS A 376 -2.85 10.54 11.70
N VAL A 377 -2.47 11.51 12.51
CA VAL A 377 -1.06 11.82 12.76
C VAL A 377 -0.70 11.12 14.08
N ASP A 378 -0.11 9.94 13.96
CA ASP A 378 0.52 9.27 15.09
C ASP A 378 1.89 9.92 15.29
N VAL A 379 2.11 10.49 16.46
CA VAL A 379 3.28 11.29 16.80
C VAL A 379 4.14 10.46 17.75
N GLU A 380 5.36 10.10 17.34
CA GLU A 380 6.34 9.45 18.21
C GLU A 380 7.10 10.50 19.05
N VAL A 381 7.72 10.09 20.15
CA VAL A 381 8.47 11.01 21.04
C VAL A 381 9.82 11.33 20.43
N ASP A 382 9.82 12.27 19.50
CA ASP A 382 11.00 12.78 18.81
C ASP A 382 11.07 14.32 18.88
N MET A 383 12.22 14.90 18.52
CA MET A 383 12.42 16.35 18.63
C MET A 383 11.57 17.16 17.63
N TYR A 384 11.27 16.60 16.46
CA TYR A 384 10.40 17.22 15.45
C TYR A 384 8.97 17.28 15.94
N SER A 385 8.48 16.21 16.54
CA SER A 385 7.17 16.07 17.16
C SER A 385 6.95 17.02 18.32
N ILE A 386 7.94 17.12 19.21
CA ILE A 386 7.91 18.10 20.31
C ILE A 386 7.82 19.51 19.75
N ALA A 387 8.66 19.88 18.78
CA ALA A 387 8.60 21.20 18.16
C ALA A 387 7.27 21.46 17.44
N TYR A 388 6.77 20.47 16.70
CA TYR A 388 5.52 20.54 15.95
C TYR A 388 4.33 20.76 16.88
N LEU A 389 4.18 19.93 17.92
CA LEU A 389 3.09 20.06 18.88
C LEU A 389 3.20 21.35 19.71
N SER A 390 4.43 21.79 20.03
CA SER A 390 4.61 23.07 20.71
C SER A 390 4.06 24.25 19.91
N ILE A 391 4.28 24.27 18.59
CA ILE A 391 3.77 25.34 17.73
C ILE A 391 2.26 25.20 17.52
N PHE A 392 1.76 23.96 17.42
CA PHE A 392 0.35 23.68 17.22
C PHE A 392 -0.51 24.12 18.42
N GLU A 393 -0.05 23.90 19.65
CA GLU A 393 -0.78 24.36 20.84
C GLU A 393 -0.86 25.88 20.92
N LEU A 394 0.20 26.60 20.53
CA LEU A 394 0.17 28.06 20.47
C LEU A 394 -0.84 28.59 19.46
N GLU A 395 -1.04 27.90 18.34
CA GLU A 395 -2.10 28.27 17.39
C GLU A 395 -3.49 28.06 18.02
N SER A 396 -3.67 26.94 18.73
CA SER A 396 -4.95 26.59 19.35
C SER A 396 -5.34 27.58 20.46
N ASN A 397 -4.37 28.04 21.24
CA ASN A 397 -4.60 29.01 22.32
C ASN A 397 -5.01 30.41 21.81
N ASP A 398 -4.52 30.82 20.65
CA ASP A 398 -4.92 32.08 20.02
C ASP A 398 -6.39 32.03 19.57
N ASP A 399 -6.81 30.90 19.01
CA ASP A 399 -8.19 30.68 18.55
C ASP A 399 -9.20 30.76 19.70
N ASP A 400 -8.87 30.17 20.85
CA ASP A 400 -9.71 30.23 22.04
C ASP A 400 -9.79 31.66 22.60
N SER A 401 -8.69 32.41 22.55
CA SER A 401 -8.63 33.81 23.00
C SER A 401 -9.46 34.74 22.10
N GLU A 402 -9.45 34.53 20.79
CA GLU A 402 -10.30 35.27 19.84
C GLU A 402 -11.78 34.96 20.06
N ASN A 403 -12.15 33.69 20.23
CA ASN A 403 -13.53 33.28 20.46
C ASN A 403 -14.08 33.81 21.80
N GLN A 404 -13.27 33.81 22.86
CA GLN A 404 -13.65 34.41 24.15
C GLN A 404 -13.80 35.93 24.06
N SER A 405 -12.99 36.60 23.24
CA SER A 405 -13.08 38.04 23.03
C SER A 405 -14.31 38.44 22.22
N GLN A 406 -14.70 37.64 21.22
CA GLN A 406 -15.91 37.89 20.42
C GLN A 406 -17.21 37.62 21.19
N ASN A 407 -17.20 36.67 22.12
CA ASN A 407 -18.35 36.42 23.01
C ASN A 407 -18.50 37.45 24.14
N LYS A 408 -17.50 38.31 24.36
CA LYS A 408 -17.63 39.52 25.19
C LYS A 408 -18.22 40.67 24.37
N THR A 409 -19.42 40.48 23.84
CA THR A 409 -20.23 41.61 23.35
C THR A 409 -20.37 42.62 24.49
N PRO A 410 -20.09 43.92 24.28
CA PRO A 410 -20.26 44.90 25.34
C PRO A 410 -21.70 44.86 25.82
N LEU A 411 -21.89 44.60 27.12
CA LEU A 411 -23.13 44.83 27.85
C LEU A 411 -23.42 46.34 27.81
N LEU A 412 -23.86 46.82 26.65
CA LEU A 412 -24.45 48.14 26.50
C LEU A 412 -25.87 48.03 27.03
N SER A 413 -26.03 48.63 28.18
CA SER A 413 -27.26 48.94 28.90
C SER A 413 -28.45 49.29 28.00
N GLY A 414 -29.53 48.54 28.16
CA GLY A 414 -30.90 48.93 27.84
C GLY A 414 -31.83 47.95 28.57
N GLN A 415 -32.37 48.23 29.76
CA GLN A 415 -33.48 49.17 29.97
C GLN A 415 -34.40 49.23 28.75
N ASN A 416 -35.23 48.19 28.57
CA ASN A 416 -36.62 48.24 28.08
C ASN A 416 -37.01 46.88 27.50
N SER A 417 -37.48 45.96 28.34
CA SER A 417 -38.20 44.75 27.90
C SER A 417 -39.07 44.20 29.04
N GLN A 418 -40.06 45.00 29.46
CA GLN A 418 -41.18 44.54 30.30
C GLN A 418 -42.51 44.54 29.53
N GLN A 419 -42.49 44.60 28.19
CA GLN A 419 -43.71 44.87 27.41
C GLN A 419 -43.89 43.95 26.17
N GLN A 420 -43.54 42.67 26.27
CA GLN A 420 -43.80 41.71 25.18
C GLN A 420 -44.19 40.30 25.66
N GLN A 421 -45.02 40.23 26.71
CA GLN A 421 -45.56 38.97 27.24
C GLN A 421 -47.09 38.90 27.29
N GLN A 422 -47.81 39.72 26.50
CA GLN A 422 -49.28 39.73 26.50
C GLN A 422 -50.01 39.32 25.21
N ASP A 423 -49.33 39.13 24.07
CA ASP A 423 -50.04 38.86 22.79
C ASP A 423 -49.87 37.43 22.23
N LYS A 424 -49.84 36.40 23.09
CA LYS A 424 -49.85 34.99 22.63
C LYS A 424 -51.02 34.15 23.15
N ASN A 425 -52.09 34.78 23.62
CA ASN A 425 -53.33 34.10 23.99
C ASN A 425 -54.52 34.63 23.17
N GLN A 426 -54.51 34.44 21.85
CA GLN A 426 -55.73 34.53 21.03
C GLN A 426 -55.47 34.03 19.60
N GLN A 427 -55.44 32.71 19.41
CA GLN A 427 -55.84 32.02 18.19
C GLN A 427 -55.58 30.54 18.40
N ASN A 428 -56.62 29.82 18.84
CA ASN A 428 -56.80 28.38 18.60
C ASN A 428 -58.21 27.99 19.08
N ALA A 429 -59.19 28.26 18.23
CA ALA A 429 -60.50 27.61 18.30
C ALA A 429 -60.96 27.37 16.86
N LEU A 430 -61.45 26.15 16.60
CA LEU A 430 -61.96 25.60 15.33
C LEU A 430 -60.94 24.91 14.43
N THR A 431 -60.67 23.63 14.71
CA THR A 431 -61.10 22.52 13.83
C THR A 431 -60.88 21.19 14.53
N SER A 432 -61.99 20.54 14.91
CA SER A 432 -62.04 19.18 15.41
C SER A 432 -62.27 18.23 14.23
N SER A 433 -61.29 17.38 13.93
CA SER A 433 -61.43 16.01 13.40
C SER A 433 -60.06 15.54 12.89
N ASN A 434 -59.13 15.20 13.79
CA ASN A 434 -58.11 14.15 13.55
C ASN A 434 -57.31 13.77 14.82
N ASP A 435 -58.00 13.66 15.96
CA ASP A 435 -57.35 13.60 17.28
C ASP A 435 -56.61 12.27 17.59
N GLN A 436 -56.71 11.24 16.74
CA GLN A 436 -55.97 9.98 16.94
C GLN A 436 -54.64 9.91 16.17
N GLU A 437 -54.54 10.46 14.96
CA GLU A 437 -53.27 10.52 14.23
C GLU A 437 -52.32 11.56 14.82
N GLN A 438 -52.86 12.69 15.30
CA GLN A 438 -52.06 13.74 15.92
C GLN A 438 -51.49 13.29 17.28
N LEU A 439 -52.23 12.48 18.05
CA LEU A 439 -51.71 11.91 19.30
C LEU A 439 -50.56 10.93 19.04
N GLN A 440 -50.68 10.08 18.01
CA GLN A 440 -49.59 9.15 17.65
C GLN A 440 -48.36 9.87 17.08
N GLN A 441 -48.55 10.95 16.30
CA GLN A 441 -47.43 11.76 15.82
C GLN A 441 -46.74 12.53 16.94
N ASN A 442 -47.50 13.09 17.89
CA ASN A 442 -46.94 13.80 19.03
C ASN A 442 -46.18 12.84 19.96
N GLN A 443 -46.71 11.65 20.25
CA GLN A 443 -46.00 10.63 21.04
C GLN A 443 -44.70 10.17 20.35
N LYS A 444 -44.72 10.04 19.01
CA LYS A 444 -43.53 9.66 18.23
C LYS A 444 -42.47 10.77 18.20
N GLN A 445 -42.90 12.04 18.14
CA GLN A 445 -42.00 13.20 18.24
C GLN A 445 -41.43 13.34 19.66
N GLU A 446 -42.23 13.13 20.71
CA GLU A 446 -41.77 13.13 22.09
C GLU A 446 -40.73 12.03 22.34
N GLN A 447 -40.95 10.81 21.84
CA GLN A 447 -39.96 9.73 21.93
C GLN A 447 -38.68 10.04 21.15
N LEU A 448 -38.77 10.66 19.98
CA LEU A 448 -37.60 11.08 19.20
C LEU A 448 -36.80 12.17 19.94
N GLN A 449 -37.48 13.14 20.56
CA GLN A 449 -36.83 14.17 21.37
C GLN A 449 -36.22 13.60 22.66
N LEU A 450 -36.90 12.65 23.32
CA LEU A 450 -36.36 11.96 24.50
C LEU A 450 -35.11 11.14 24.15
N ASN A 451 -35.11 10.44 23.01
CA ASN A 451 -33.95 9.69 22.55
C ASN A 451 -32.78 10.61 22.15
N GLN A 452 -33.06 11.74 21.50
CA GLN A 452 -32.03 12.74 21.20
C GLN A 452 -31.48 13.40 22.47
N ASN A 453 -32.32 13.70 23.46
CA ASN A 453 -31.88 14.26 24.74
C ASN A 453 -31.09 13.26 25.59
N ASN A 454 -31.42 11.98 25.52
CA ASN A 454 -30.67 10.92 26.20
C ASN A 454 -29.31 10.68 25.53
N GLN A 455 -29.23 10.68 24.19
CA GLN A 455 -27.93 10.63 23.49
C GLN A 455 -27.06 11.85 23.81
N ASN A 456 -27.63 13.05 23.76
CA ASN A 456 -26.91 14.27 24.12
C ASN A 456 -26.48 14.28 25.60
N SER A 457 -27.25 13.67 26.51
CA SER A 457 -26.90 13.54 27.93
C SER A 457 -25.80 12.51 28.19
N GLU A 458 -25.74 11.42 27.43
CA GLU A 458 -24.62 10.47 27.50
C GLU A 458 -23.34 11.07 26.94
N ASP A 459 -23.40 11.76 25.80
CA ASP A 459 -22.25 12.47 25.23
C ASP A 459 -21.75 13.60 26.15
N GLN A 460 -22.66 14.32 26.82
CA GLN A 460 -22.30 15.32 27.83
C GLN A 460 -21.69 14.71 29.10
N LYS A 461 -22.15 13.53 29.56
CA LYS A 461 -21.57 12.86 30.72
C LYS A 461 -20.19 12.29 30.42
N VAL A 462 -19.96 11.75 29.22
CA VAL A 462 -18.63 11.29 28.78
C VAL A 462 -17.65 12.47 28.71
N ASN A 463 -18.08 13.62 28.15
CA ASN A 463 -17.26 14.83 28.12
C ASN A 463 -17.00 15.44 29.50
N GLN A 464 -17.97 15.43 30.42
CA GLN A 464 -17.77 15.93 31.80
C GLN A 464 -16.87 15.02 32.65
N GLN A 465 -16.91 13.70 32.42
CA GLN A 465 -16.08 12.75 33.15
C GLN A 465 -14.63 12.72 32.62
N GLN A 466 -14.41 13.10 31.35
CA GLN A 466 -13.08 13.40 30.80
C GLN A 466 -12.50 14.69 31.38
N ASN A 467 -13.28 15.78 31.47
CA ASN A 467 -12.80 17.04 32.04
C ASN A 467 -12.42 16.94 33.54
N LYS A 468 -13.13 16.12 34.33
CA LYS A 468 -12.84 15.95 35.77
C LYS A 468 -11.59 15.12 36.10
N ARG A 469 -10.99 14.40 35.15
CA ARG A 469 -9.72 13.67 35.39
C ARG A 469 -8.47 14.47 35.03
N GLN A 470 -8.63 15.64 34.41
CA GLN A 470 -7.52 16.51 34.00
C GLN A 470 -7.10 17.55 35.06
N GLU A 471 -7.79 17.65 36.20
CA GLU A 471 -7.60 18.77 37.15
C GLU A 471 -6.44 18.62 38.16
N ASP A 472 -5.72 17.49 38.25
CA ASP A 472 -4.69 17.27 39.29
C ASP A 472 -3.22 17.26 38.80
N VAL A 473 -2.98 17.65 37.55
CA VAL A 473 -1.62 17.97 37.07
C VAL A 473 -1.64 19.41 36.60
N ASP A 474 -0.95 20.31 37.31
CA ASP A 474 -0.72 21.70 36.89
C ASP A 474 0.11 21.69 35.59
N ILE A 475 -0.54 21.43 34.45
CA ILE A 475 0.08 21.52 33.13
C ILE A 475 0.26 23.00 32.85
N ILE A 476 1.48 23.48 33.04
CA ILE A 476 1.87 24.84 32.69
C ILE A 476 1.55 25.03 31.20
N PRO A 477 0.71 26.02 30.83
CA PRO A 477 0.36 26.24 29.44
C PRO A 477 1.61 26.56 28.64
N ASN A 478 1.76 25.89 27.50
CA ASN A 478 2.89 26.07 26.60
C ASN A 478 2.96 27.53 26.12
N ASN A 479 4.09 28.19 26.41
CA ASN A 479 4.33 29.60 26.12
C ASN A 479 5.10 29.77 24.79
N GLU A 480 4.98 30.92 24.14
CA GLU A 480 5.70 31.27 22.91
C GLU A 480 7.21 31.06 23.03
N VAL A 481 7.77 31.37 24.20
CA VAL A 481 9.19 31.17 24.52
C VAL A 481 9.57 29.69 24.50
N GLU A 482 8.71 28.81 25.02
CA GLU A 482 8.96 27.36 25.06
C GLU A 482 8.88 26.76 23.64
N ALA A 483 7.86 27.13 22.85
CA ALA A 483 7.77 26.66 21.48
C ALA A 483 8.91 27.18 20.59
N ALA A 484 9.31 28.45 20.74
CA ALA A 484 10.47 28.99 20.02
C ALA A 484 11.76 28.26 20.40
N LYS A 485 11.94 27.92 21.68
CA LYS A 485 13.07 27.11 22.17
C LYS A 485 13.04 25.71 21.57
N ASN A 486 11.88 25.05 21.55
CA ASN A 486 11.73 23.70 20.99
C ASN A 486 11.97 23.73 19.47
N PHE A 487 11.46 24.73 18.75
CA PHE A 487 11.72 24.91 17.31
C PHE A 487 13.21 25.16 17.03
N SER A 488 13.86 26.08 17.75
CA SER A 488 15.29 26.35 17.59
C SER A 488 16.15 25.12 17.87
N THR A 489 15.78 24.34 18.88
CA THR A 489 16.45 23.08 19.22
C THR A 489 16.29 22.06 18.10
N CYS A 490 15.09 21.92 17.54
CA CYS A 490 14.82 21.05 16.39
C CYS A 490 15.68 21.44 15.17
N VAL A 491 15.77 22.73 14.82
CA VAL A 491 16.64 23.21 13.73
C VAL A 491 18.11 22.88 14.01
N PHE A 492 18.57 23.07 15.24
CA PHE A 492 19.95 22.75 15.63
C PHE A 492 20.28 21.26 15.46
N ILE A 493 19.38 20.37 15.90
CA ILE A 493 19.53 18.92 15.74
C ILE A 493 19.53 18.52 14.26
N PHE A 494 18.63 19.10 13.46
CA PHE A 494 18.62 18.88 12.02
C PHE A 494 19.95 19.27 11.37
N CYS A 495 20.54 20.42 11.74
CA CYS A 495 21.86 20.84 11.25
C CYS A 495 22.97 19.87 11.65
N ILE A 496 22.98 19.37 12.90
CA ILE A 496 23.94 18.36 13.35
C ILE A 496 23.81 17.09 12.51
N GLN A 497 22.59 16.58 12.33
CA GLN A 497 22.35 15.37 11.55
C GLN A 497 22.79 15.56 10.09
N LEU A 498 22.48 16.72 9.48
CA LEU A 498 22.91 17.04 8.13
C LEU A 498 24.45 17.08 8.00
N ILE A 499 25.15 17.66 8.97
CA ILE A 499 26.62 17.69 9.00
C ILE A 499 27.18 16.27 9.11
N LEU A 500 26.66 15.44 10.01
CA LEU A 500 27.12 14.05 10.18
C LEU A 500 26.89 13.22 8.92
N VAL A 501 25.70 13.32 8.32
CA VAL A 501 25.37 12.66 7.05
C VAL A 501 26.29 13.14 5.93
N SER A 502 26.58 14.44 5.86
CA SER A 502 27.50 15.01 4.87
C SER A 502 28.94 14.54 5.05
N LEU A 503 29.41 14.41 6.28
CA LEU A 503 30.75 13.88 6.57
C LEU A 503 30.88 12.42 6.13
N VAL A 504 29.88 11.59 6.42
CA VAL A 504 29.83 10.20 5.95
C VAL A 504 29.78 10.13 4.42
N PHE A 505 29.03 11.03 3.79
CA PHE A 505 28.97 11.12 2.33
C PHE A 505 30.30 11.57 1.70
N MET A 506 31.06 12.46 2.34
CA MET A 506 32.40 12.86 1.90
C MET A 506 33.42 11.71 2.02
N GLU A 507 33.33 10.92 3.10
CA GLU A 507 34.16 9.71 3.27
C GLU A 507 33.92 8.69 2.15
N PHE A 508 32.67 8.56 1.70
CA PHE A 508 32.29 7.70 0.57
C PHE A 508 33.06 8.08 -0.72
N PHE A 509 33.22 9.37 -1.04
CA PHE A 509 33.98 9.79 -2.23
C PHE A 509 35.49 9.66 -2.08
N SER A 510 35.99 9.45 -0.87
CA SER A 510 37.43 9.38 -0.59
C SER A 510 37.97 7.94 -0.61
N THR A 511 37.09 6.93 -0.69
CA THR A 511 37.47 5.51 -0.55
C THR A 511 37.67 4.85 -1.92
N ASP A 512 38.93 4.74 -2.38
CA ASP A 512 39.32 4.08 -3.64
C ASP A 512 39.63 2.57 -3.45
N GLN A 513 38.77 1.81 -2.79
CA GLN A 513 38.96 0.37 -2.66
C GLN A 513 38.29 -0.41 -3.80
N VAL A 514 39.05 -1.33 -4.41
CA VAL A 514 38.60 -2.21 -5.48
C VAL A 514 38.77 -3.65 -5.00
N ASP A 515 37.80 -4.12 -4.21
CA ASP A 515 37.71 -5.53 -3.84
C ASP A 515 36.54 -6.19 -4.57
N SER A 516 36.61 -7.51 -4.77
CA SER A 516 35.56 -8.25 -5.46
C SER A 516 34.31 -8.41 -4.59
N LEU A 517 33.14 -8.24 -5.19
CA LEU A 517 31.86 -8.39 -4.52
C LEU A 517 31.57 -9.87 -4.20
N THR A 518 31.56 -10.23 -2.92
CA THR A 518 31.17 -11.59 -2.49
C THR A 518 29.67 -11.71 -2.21
N TYR A 519 29.16 -12.95 -2.21
CA TYR A 519 27.75 -13.26 -1.92
C TYR A 519 27.36 -12.79 -0.52
N GLU A 520 28.20 -13.05 0.48
CA GLU A 520 27.94 -12.73 1.88
C GLU A 520 27.82 -11.22 2.10
N VAL A 521 28.69 -10.46 1.43
CA VAL A 521 28.69 -8.99 1.48
C VAL A 521 27.41 -8.45 0.88
N LEU A 522 27.07 -8.87 -0.34
CA LEU A 522 25.87 -8.40 -1.01
C LEU A 522 24.59 -8.76 -0.22
N LEU A 523 24.54 -9.96 0.39
CA LEU A 523 23.39 -10.39 1.18
C LEU A 523 23.26 -9.55 2.45
N THR A 524 24.39 -9.28 3.10
CA THR A 524 24.45 -8.40 4.27
C THR A 524 23.98 -6.99 3.92
N ARG A 525 24.44 -6.42 2.78
CA ARG A 525 23.98 -5.11 2.29
C ARG A 525 22.46 -5.06 2.13
N LEU A 526 21.86 -6.07 1.49
CA LEU A 526 20.41 -6.14 1.31
C LEU A 526 19.65 -6.22 2.63
N LEU A 527 20.09 -7.11 3.54
CA LEU A 527 19.43 -7.28 4.84
C LEU A 527 19.50 -6.01 5.69
N LEU A 528 20.66 -5.34 5.72
CA LEU A 528 20.81 -4.08 6.47
C LEU A 528 20.07 -2.92 5.82
N ALA A 529 19.98 -2.86 4.48
CA ALA A 529 19.12 -1.89 3.79
C ALA A 529 17.65 -2.06 4.17
N ILE A 530 17.16 -3.32 4.20
CA ILE A 530 15.79 -3.64 4.62
C ILE A 530 15.55 -3.23 6.08
N LEU A 531 16.48 -3.58 7.00
CA LEU A 531 16.37 -3.21 8.42
C LEU A 531 16.33 -1.71 8.62
N LEU A 532 17.22 -0.95 7.97
CA LEU A 532 17.22 0.50 8.08
C LEU A 532 15.94 1.11 7.51
N HIS A 533 15.51 0.65 6.33
CA HIS A 533 14.28 1.13 5.71
C HIS A 533 13.08 0.98 6.63
N MET A 534 12.94 -0.16 7.30
CA MET A 534 11.82 -0.39 8.23
C MET A 534 11.85 0.50 9.48
N GLN A 535 13.03 0.95 9.88
CA GLN A 535 13.20 1.90 10.97
C GLN A 535 12.83 3.31 10.51
N LEU A 536 13.39 3.77 9.40
CA LEU A 536 13.19 5.13 8.88
C LEU A 536 11.84 5.36 8.20
N GLU A 537 11.17 4.31 7.73
CA GLU A 537 9.84 4.39 7.11
C GLU A 537 8.81 5.07 8.03
N ARG A 538 8.92 4.86 9.34
CA ARG A 538 8.00 5.45 10.31
C ARG A 538 8.17 6.96 10.38
N GLU A 539 9.41 7.42 10.44
CA GLU A 539 9.79 8.84 10.46
C GLU A 539 9.31 9.55 9.19
N ILE A 540 9.53 8.92 8.02
CA ILE A 540 9.04 9.46 6.74
C ILE A 540 7.51 9.54 6.75
N ARG A 541 6.82 8.47 7.16
CA ARG A 541 5.36 8.45 7.20
C ARG A 541 4.82 9.55 8.11
N GLN A 542 5.39 9.72 9.29
CA GLN A 542 5.02 10.75 10.27
C GLN A 542 5.27 12.16 9.74
N SER A 543 6.40 12.39 9.07
CA SER A 543 6.70 13.68 8.45
C SER A 543 5.66 14.06 7.37
N ILE A 544 5.20 13.09 6.56
CA ILE A 544 4.19 13.31 5.53
C ILE A 544 2.82 13.59 6.13
N THR A 545 2.42 12.86 7.18
CA THR A 545 1.11 13.08 7.85
C THR A 545 1.08 14.42 8.59
N MET A 546 2.18 14.83 9.23
CA MET A 546 2.33 16.17 9.80
C MET A 546 2.27 17.26 8.73
N LEU A 547 2.96 17.09 7.61
CA LEU A 547 2.89 18.03 6.49
C LEU A 547 1.45 18.16 5.96
N ASN A 548 0.73 17.05 5.84
CA ASN A 548 -0.66 17.04 5.40
C ASN A 548 -1.57 17.78 6.40
N TYR A 549 -1.36 17.55 7.70
CA TYR A 549 -2.10 18.21 8.77
C TYR A 549 -1.86 19.72 8.77
N ALA A 550 -0.60 20.16 8.79
CA ALA A 550 -0.24 21.57 8.74
C ALA A 550 -0.85 22.28 7.52
N ARG A 551 -0.93 21.59 6.38
CA ARG A 551 -1.51 22.14 5.15
C ARG A 551 -3.03 22.26 5.20
N LEU A 552 -3.73 21.32 5.83
CA LEU A 552 -5.19 21.21 5.76
C LEU A 552 -5.92 21.84 6.95
N LYS A 553 -5.30 21.85 8.13
CA LYS A 553 -5.98 22.15 9.41
C LYS A 553 -5.52 23.45 10.07
N VAL A 554 -4.31 23.90 9.78
CA VAL A 554 -3.75 25.09 10.43
C VAL A 554 -4.12 26.34 9.62
N LYS A 555 -4.55 27.40 10.31
CA LYS A 555 -4.87 28.69 9.67
C LYS A 555 -3.64 29.25 8.97
N SER A 556 -3.86 30.12 7.99
CA SER A 556 -2.74 30.74 7.27
C SER A 556 -1.99 31.70 8.19
N GLY A 557 -0.70 31.47 8.41
CA GLY A 557 0.11 32.32 9.28
C GLY A 557 1.57 31.86 9.37
N GLN A 558 2.36 32.56 10.18
CA GLN A 558 3.76 32.21 10.43
C GLN A 558 3.89 30.85 11.14
N LYS A 559 3.02 30.55 12.11
CA LYS A 559 2.96 29.28 12.84
C LYS A 559 2.78 28.09 11.89
N ARG A 560 1.90 28.21 10.89
CA ARG A 560 1.74 27.20 9.82
C ARG A 560 3.03 26.97 9.01
N ASN A 561 3.75 28.02 8.64
CA ASN A 561 5.01 27.87 7.90
C ASN A 561 6.07 27.17 8.75
N ALA A 562 6.12 27.46 10.06
CA ALA A 562 7.00 26.76 10.99
C ALA A 562 6.65 25.26 11.08
N LEU A 563 5.36 24.91 11.21
CA LEU A 563 4.90 23.51 11.21
C LEU A 563 5.28 22.77 9.91
N ILE A 564 5.05 23.39 8.75
CA ILE A 564 5.46 22.85 7.45
C ILE A 564 6.98 22.63 7.40
N THR A 565 7.74 23.60 7.90
CA THR A 565 9.21 23.53 7.94
C THR A 565 9.69 22.36 8.81
N VAL A 566 9.11 22.17 10.00
CA VAL A 566 9.40 21.03 10.89
C VAL A 566 9.14 19.70 10.19
N SER A 567 7.99 19.55 9.53
CA SER A 567 7.66 18.33 8.78
C SER A 567 8.64 18.08 7.62
N VAL A 568 9.05 19.13 6.91
CA VAL A 568 10.03 19.01 5.81
C VAL A 568 11.42 18.66 6.33
N MET A 569 11.86 19.23 7.45
CA MET A 569 13.14 18.88 8.07
C MET A 569 13.18 17.40 8.45
N GLN A 570 12.16 16.88 9.15
CA GLN A 570 12.11 15.45 9.49
C GLN A 570 12.14 14.56 8.25
N PHE A 571 11.38 14.90 7.20
CA PHE A 571 11.39 14.15 5.94
C PHE A 571 12.80 14.05 5.35
N PHE A 572 13.49 15.18 5.18
CA PHE A 572 14.84 15.21 4.61
C PHE A 572 15.88 14.56 5.52
N SER A 573 15.69 14.67 6.85
CA SER A 573 16.56 14.02 7.84
C SER A 573 16.50 12.51 7.69
N ALA A 574 15.29 11.93 7.71
CA ALA A 574 15.10 10.49 7.57
C ALA A 574 15.49 9.99 6.17
N PHE A 575 15.00 10.64 5.11
CA PHE A 575 15.30 10.26 3.73
C PHE A 575 16.80 10.38 3.39
N GLY A 576 17.43 11.48 3.80
CA GLY A 576 18.85 11.74 3.56
C GLY A 576 19.74 10.72 4.26
N THR A 577 19.47 10.41 5.53
CA THR A 577 20.21 9.37 6.26
C THR A 577 20.07 8.01 5.59
N GLU A 578 18.87 7.62 5.16
CA GLU A 578 18.68 6.34 4.46
C GLU A 578 19.41 6.28 3.12
N HIS A 579 19.33 7.35 2.35
CA HIS A 579 19.97 7.42 1.03
C HIS A 579 21.49 7.31 1.14
N VAL A 580 22.11 8.08 2.03
CA VAL A 580 23.56 8.00 2.29
C VAL A 580 23.94 6.65 2.86
N ASN A 581 23.11 6.04 3.71
CA ASN A 581 23.37 4.69 4.19
C ASN A 581 23.39 3.65 3.08
N ILE A 582 22.40 3.67 2.18
CA ILE A 582 22.37 2.74 1.04
C ILE A 582 23.62 2.92 0.17
N LEU A 583 24.04 4.15 -0.10
CA LEU A 583 25.29 4.39 -0.84
C LEU A 583 26.52 3.86 -0.09
N LEU A 584 26.63 4.14 1.21
CA LEU A 584 27.77 3.73 2.03
C LEU A 584 27.87 2.21 2.17
N ILE A 585 26.78 1.50 2.48
CA ILE A 585 26.82 0.04 2.59
C ILE A 585 27.18 -0.61 1.24
N CYS A 586 26.79 0.01 0.12
CA CYS A 586 27.13 -0.46 -1.22
C CYS A 586 28.61 -0.33 -1.58
N THR A 587 29.39 0.48 -0.86
CA THR A 587 30.85 0.57 -1.06
C THR A 587 31.66 -0.39 -0.21
N GLN A 588 31.06 -1.00 0.81
CA GLN A 588 31.81 -1.83 1.77
C GLN A 588 32.00 -3.25 1.25
N TYR A 589 33.24 -3.74 1.20
CA TYR A 589 33.58 -5.07 0.68
C TYR A 589 33.70 -6.15 1.75
N SER A 590 33.58 -5.79 3.02
CA SER A 590 33.60 -6.71 4.14
C SER A 590 32.27 -6.69 4.86
N VAL A 591 31.75 -7.88 5.21
CA VAL A 591 30.54 -8.03 6.04
C VAL A 591 30.66 -7.24 7.34
N LYS A 592 31.85 -7.23 7.95
CA LYS A 592 32.12 -6.48 9.19
C LYS A 592 31.93 -4.99 8.99
N ASP A 593 32.43 -4.43 7.89
CA ASP A 593 32.40 -3.00 7.63
C ASP A 593 30.98 -2.55 7.22
N VAL A 594 30.26 -3.39 6.45
CA VAL A 594 28.84 -3.21 6.16
C VAL A 594 28.03 -3.09 7.47
N ILE A 595 28.26 -3.99 8.44
CA ILE A 595 27.58 -3.98 9.74
C ILE A 595 27.98 -2.77 10.58
N MET A 596 29.27 -2.44 10.64
CA MET A 596 29.78 -1.30 11.42
C MET A 596 29.17 0.01 10.93
N ASN A 597 29.14 0.22 9.62
CA ASN A 597 28.60 1.42 8.99
C ASN A 597 27.08 1.53 9.17
N PHE A 598 26.35 0.42 9.07
CA PHE A 598 24.92 0.37 9.38
C PHE A 598 24.64 0.78 10.84
N ILE A 599 25.41 0.28 11.81
CA ILE A 599 25.23 0.65 13.22
C ILE A 599 25.50 2.14 13.43
N ALA A 600 26.59 2.66 12.86
CA ALA A 600 26.94 4.08 12.96
C ALA A 600 25.83 4.98 12.40
N LEU A 601 25.29 4.64 11.22
CA LEU A 601 24.21 5.41 10.60
C LEU A 601 22.85 5.21 11.29
N GLY A 602 22.60 4.04 11.88
CA GLY A 602 21.45 3.81 12.75
C GLY A 602 21.46 4.74 13.97
N VAL A 603 22.62 4.95 14.58
CA VAL A 603 22.77 5.94 15.67
C VAL A 603 22.52 7.36 15.16
N ILE A 604 23.06 7.73 13.97
CA ILE A 604 22.83 9.05 13.36
C ILE A 604 21.33 9.27 13.07
N ALA A 605 20.62 8.24 12.61
CA ALA A 605 19.18 8.27 12.36
C ALA A 605 18.35 8.49 13.63
N GLU A 606 18.86 8.12 14.81
CA GLU A 606 18.15 8.24 16.09
C GLU A 606 18.58 9.45 16.93
N ILE A 607 19.43 10.36 16.42
CA ILE A 607 19.95 11.48 17.22
C ILE A 607 18.83 12.37 17.78
N ASP A 608 17.80 12.62 16.99
CA ASP A 608 16.62 13.39 17.39
C ASP A 608 15.83 12.72 18.52
N ASN A 609 15.62 11.41 18.42
CA ASN A 609 15.00 10.57 19.44
C ASN A 609 15.82 10.54 20.73
N ILE A 610 17.14 10.35 20.62
CA ILE A 610 18.07 10.39 21.75
C ILE A 610 17.99 11.75 22.43
N TYR A 611 18.03 12.85 21.67
CA TYR A 611 17.96 14.19 22.21
C TYR A 611 16.62 14.46 22.91
N ALA A 612 15.49 14.09 22.29
CA ALA A 612 14.17 14.23 22.88
C ALA A 612 14.07 13.51 24.24
N ARG A 613 14.67 12.32 24.37
CA ARG A 613 14.72 11.58 25.64
C ARG A 613 15.52 12.32 26.73
N THR A 614 16.51 13.13 26.37
CA THR A 614 17.28 13.93 27.36
C THR A 614 16.56 15.19 27.84
N LEU A 615 15.51 15.66 27.14
CA LEU A 615 14.71 16.79 27.59
C LEU A 615 13.98 16.43 28.90
N GLN A 616 14.49 16.94 30.01
CA GLN A 616 13.84 16.84 31.32
C GLN A 616 12.81 17.96 31.44
N ASN A 617 11.65 17.65 32.03
CA ASN A 617 10.59 18.62 32.36
C ASN A 617 9.97 19.39 31.18
N ASN A 618 10.07 18.91 29.94
CA ASN A 618 9.34 19.48 28.82
C ASN A 618 7.85 19.07 28.89
N SER A 619 6.94 20.05 28.84
CA SER A 619 5.49 19.85 28.99
C SER A 619 4.91 18.99 27.86
N ILE A 620 5.28 19.32 26.62
CA ILE A 620 4.86 18.64 25.41
C ILE A 620 5.33 17.19 25.37
N LYS A 621 6.59 16.93 25.74
CA LYS A 621 7.11 15.56 25.84
C LYS A 621 6.29 14.70 26.78
N LYS A 622 6.00 15.19 28.00
CA LYS A 622 5.15 14.47 28.97
C LYS A 622 3.77 14.18 28.40
N LYS A 623 3.22 15.11 27.60
CA LYS A 623 1.93 14.94 26.93
C LYS A 623 1.95 13.88 25.83
N ILE A 624 3.05 13.74 25.08
CA ILE A 624 3.18 12.67 24.06
C ILE A 624 3.43 11.31 24.72
N GLU A 625 4.16 11.27 25.83
CA GLU A 625 4.43 10.05 26.60
C GLU A 625 3.20 9.53 27.38
N ASP A 626 2.17 10.36 27.54
CA ASP A 626 0.92 9.99 28.19
C ASP A 626 0.20 8.88 27.40
N PRO A 627 -0.10 7.70 27.99
CA PRO A 627 -0.85 6.66 27.31
C PRO A 627 -2.26 7.09 26.87
N ASP A 628 -2.82 8.13 27.49
CA ASP A 628 -4.12 8.71 27.14
C ASP A 628 -4.02 9.80 26.04
N TYR A 629 -2.82 10.03 25.49
CA TYR A 629 -2.63 10.98 24.39
C TYR A 629 -3.48 10.62 23.17
N ILE A 630 -4.33 11.57 22.76
CA ILE A 630 -5.20 11.41 21.59
C ILE A 630 -4.44 11.94 20.36
N PRO A 631 -4.14 11.09 19.36
CA PRO A 631 -3.45 11.53 18.16
C PRO A 631 -4.26 12.55 17.37
N LEU A 632 -3.58 13.44 16.64
CA LEU A 632 -4.23 14.49 15.86
C LEU A 632 -5.08 13.86 14.75
N ASN A 633 -6.39 14.08 14.81
CA ASN A 633 -7.34 13.50 13.87
C ASN A 633 -7.60 14.43 12.67
N LEU A 634 -7.49 13.90 11.45
CA LEU A 634 -7.74 14.66 10.21
C LEU A 634 -9.23 14.67 9.78
N GLU A 635 -10.07 13.76 10.29
CA GLU A 635 -11.43 13.53 9.75
C GLU A 635 -12.50 14.52 10.21
N HIS A 636 -12.44 15.04 11.45
CA HIS A 636 -13.60 15.72 12.06
C HIS A 636 -13.61 17.25 11.99
N THR A 637 -12.52 17.88 11.58
CA THR A 637 -12.46 19.35 11.53
C THR A 637 -12.80 19.85 10.12
N PRO A 638 -13.70 20.85 9.98
CA PRO A 638 -14.00 21.43 8.68
C PRO A 638 -12.70 21.97 8.04
N THR A 639 -12.47 21.64 6.76
CA THR A 639 -11.29 22.14 6.06
C THR A 639 -11.41 23.66 5.91
N LEU A 640 -10.48 24.40 6.51
CA LEU A 640 -10.26 25.81 6.17
C LEU A 640 -10.00 25.85 4.66
N GLY A 641 -10.87 26.54 3.91
CA GLY A 641 -10.92 26.48 2.46
C GLY A 641 -9.55 26.68 1.78
N PRO A 642 -9.38 26.19 0.53
CA PRO A 642 -8.07 26.20 -0.13
C PRO A 642 -7.53 27.62 -0.33
N HIS A 643 -6.58 28.05 0.51
CA HIS A 643 -5.83 29.29 0.28
C HIS A 643 -4.93 29.15 -0.96
N LYS A 644 -5.07 30.07 -1.92
CA LYS A 644 -4.34 30.06 -3.20
C LYS A 644 -2.81 30.13 -3.05
N TRP A 645 -2.30 30.80 -2.02
CA TRP A 645 -0.86 31.04 -1.80
C TRP A 645 -0.06 29.80 -1.36
N TYR A 646 -0.72 28.69 -1.00
CA TYR A 646 -0.05 27.45 -0.57
C TYR A 646 0.06 26.39 -1.67
N PHE A 647 0.06 26.83 -2.93
CA PHE A 647 0.31 25.95 -4.07
C PHE A 647 1.65 25.18 -3.95
N PRO A 648 2.78 25.79 -3.54
CA PRO A 648 4.05 25.06 -3.41
C PRO A 648 4.00 23.92 -2.39
N ALA A 649 3.47 24.16 -1.19
CA ALA A 649 3.33 23.12 -0.16
C ALA A 649 2.37 22.00 -0.58
N ARG A 650 1.32 22.33 -1.34
CA ARG A 650 0.41 21.33 -1.92
C ARG A 650 1.11 20.47 -2.96
N VAL A 651 1.88 21.07 -3.87
CA VAL A 651 2.66 20.37 -4.89
C VAL A 651 3.73 19.51 -4.24
N TRP A 652 4.47 20.06 -3.26
CA TRP A 652 5.48 19.33 -2.51
C TRP A 652 4.91 18.10 -1.80
N HIS A 653 3.84 18.27 -1.02
CA HIS A 653 3.15 17.14 -0.39
C HIS A 653 2.71 16.10 -1.42
N TRP A 654 2.16 16.51 -2.56
CA TRP A 654 1.76 15.59 -3.62
C TRP A 654 2.95 14.82 -4.20
N ILE A 655 4.06 15.48 -4.52
CA ILE A 655 5.30 14.85 -5.02
C ILE A 655 5.82 13.83 -4.00
N VAL A 656 6.00 14.26 -2.74
CA VAL A 656 6.53 13.40 -1.67
C VAL A 656 5.61 12.22 -1.42
N MET A 657 4.30 12.44 -1.40
CA MET A 657 3.31 11.39 -1.20
C MET A 657 3.32 10.37 -2.36
N THR A 658 3.38 10.85 -3.60
CA THR A 658 3.49 9.97 -4.78
C THR A 658 4.80 9.19 -4.74
N PHE A 659 5.93 9.84 -4.48
CA PHE A 659 7.22 9.17 -4.31
C PHE A 659 7.16 8.10 -3.20
N TYR A 660 6.56 8.45 -2.06
CA TYR A 660 6.41 7.56 -0.92
C TYR A 660 5.64 6.28 -1.28
N GLN A 661 4.48 6.45 -1.89
CA GLN A 661 3.56 5.37 -2.26
C GLN A 661 4.08 4.49 -3.40
N CYS A 662 4.73 5.10 -4.40
CA CYS A 662 5.09 4.40 -5.63
C CYS A 662 6.45 3.74 -5.56
N TYR A 663 7.39 4.34 -4.82
CA TYR A 663 8.77 3.90 -4.80
C TYR A 663 9.26 3.63 -3.38
N TYR A 664 9.27 4.64 -2.51
CA TYR A 664 9.99 4.56 -1.25
C TYR A 664 9.54 3.37 -0.38
N TYR A 665 8.24 3.24 -0.11
CA TYR A 665 7.70 2.22 0.79
C TYR A 665 7.95 0.77 0.33
N TYR A 666 8.01 0.52 -0.98
CA TYR A 666 8.09 -0.84 -1.54
C TYR A 666 9.47 -1.18 -2.08
N PHE A 667 10.19 -0.21 -2.62
CA PHE A 667 11.34 -0.45 -3.50
C PHE A 667 12.65 0.18 -2.99
N MET A 668 12.60 1.09 -2.03
CA MET A 668 13.81 1.78 -1.53
C MET A 668 14.93 0.80 -1.08
N PRO A 669 14.67 -0.24 -0.27
CA PRO A 669 15.74 -1.14 0.15
C PRO A 669 16.38 -1.95 -0.99
N TYR A 670 15.68 -2.14 -2.12
CA TYR A 670 16.24 -2.81 -3.31
C TYR A 670 17.16 -1.93 -4.13
N THR A 671 17.16 -0.62 -3.87
CA THR A 671 18.13 0.31 -4.45
C THR A 671 19.56 -0.11 -4.12
N ALA A 672 19.79 -0.75 -2.97
CA ALA A 672 21.09 -1.31 -2.61
C ALA A 672 21.58 -2.38 -3.60
N LEU A 673 20.68 -3.20 -4.16
CA LEU A 673 21.04 -4.18 -5.19
C LEU A 673 21.38 -3.49 -6.50
N LEU A 674 20.54 -2.53 -6.93
CA LEU A 674 20.75 -1.79 -8.16
C LEU A 674 22.08 -1.00 -8.13
N VAL A 675 22.34 -0.29 -7.02
CA VAL A 675 23.58 0.46 -6.83
C VAL A 675 24.77 -0.49 -6.78
N SER A 676 24.70 -1.60 -6.02
CA SER A 676 25.79 -2.60 -5.99
C SER A 676 26.10 -3.16 -7.39
N TYR A 677 25.07 -3.41 -8.20
CA TYR A 677 25.23 -3.88 -9.58
C TYR A 677 25.90 -2.82 -10.48
N ILE A 678 25.42 -1.57 -10.44
CA ILE A 678 26.00 -0.46 -11.23
C ILE A 678 27.47 -0.25 -10.84
N MET A 679 27.78 -0.25 -9.55
CA MET A 679 29.15 -0.08 -9.05
C MET A 679 30.05 -1.24 -9.48
N SER A 680 29.59 -2.49 -9.35
CA SER A 680 30.34 -3.66 -9.79
C SER A 680 30.63 -3.63 -11.30
N LYS A 681 29.67 -3.17 -12.11
CA LYS A 681 29.88 -3.03 -13.56
C LYS A 681 30.91 -1.95 -13.89
N ASN A 682 30.83 -0.79 -13.24
CA ASN A 682 31.78 0.31 -13.48
C ASN A 682 33.21 -0.04 -13.08
N GLN A 683 33.42 -0.99 -12.15
CA GLN A 683 34.75 -1.48 -11.76
C GLN A 683 35.35 -2.48 -12.74
N SER A 684 34.51 -3.11 -13.58
CA SER A 684 34.96 -4.06 -14.60
C SER A 684 35.42 -3.40 -15.90
N ILE A 685 35.11 -2.10 -16.06
CA ILE A 685 35.52 -1.24 -17.17
C ILE A 685 36.79 -0.51 -16.74
#